data_AF-A0A816UQL0-F1
#
_entry.id   AF-A0A816UQL0-F1
#
_cell.length_a   1.000
_cell.length_b   1.000
_cell.length_c   1.000
_cell.angle_alpha   90.00
_cell.angle_beta   90.00
_cell.angle_gamma   90.00
#
_symmetry.space_group_name_H-M   'P 1'
#
loop_
_entity.id
_entity.type
_entity.pdbx_description
1 polymer ?
#
loop_
_entity_poly.entity_id
_entity_poly.type
_entity_poly.pdbx_seq_one_letter_code
_entity_poly.pdbx_strand_id
1 'polypeptide(L)'
;MENSHEVTLLTNDFQTIWLDNHIEDIKEADYVLRKPDLGHLIEYLKIYKDFEACQQYIDSLDNADKVFLIVSGSLGEKMLPSIHELAQIVCIYIFCVDIHKHQEWAKKFSKIRGIFSDAKLMVDRLQRDIQLLLYHFTPVNIFTMQNVKENTLQNINKEQATYMWFQLLIETLLRLPQTYQAKCDLIDESKERYRNNDVEKRKIEQFSLEHTHENVIEWYTRDCFLYRLVNRAFRMRNIDIIFKYRYFIVDLHQRLVELHQAQYSTKSSVDITVYRGQLMSAEELAKLKANKGGIFSVNTFLSTTTRSNVAVNFITDALERPFFEKVLYEINVSGHGPWKWPFADIHDASCNDDEREILFDMGSTFRIDEVYELTKDLWCVSLILLNINDLSVGIDTKLYDYLVKNSLGENEPSILILCNFLEQMGEFERSRQFCHLILRDKPEGQQLISIYSHLALIEYDLGNIHKAKAICEQALAMQIELDIQNGGTTASSALNHLHSRLGLIFSELGDYKRAVQYYEQATLINAIVLDEDDVDLAVGFNNLGVAYKDLGDFKKALYCLEDRALKLQLSKLPPNHPDLAITYSNIGETYSENGNYRKARENHERVLAIEQVTLPPLHPSTKATFNNLAVVCEKVGDYDAALAYHRQALEVLLHSFALDHISFGTTYNNMAVVFDCRGDFDEALRHYDKALEYLLASVGTDNHPDIASTYNNIGMIHFQKKQLKEALAYFEKTQKIEECLLEPNHCSLGTTYNNLGMVYAAQDRLGDAMAYHRRALAIRKRVLPKSHPELATSYNNIGVVYFKRGHYKTAIDYHQRALSIQSESLPHQHPSVVTTKEHLGDVYFRLGNYRGALKYFTDALAMAQRCLPATHPLIKQYTAKMNQVQEKLPKK
;
A
#
# COMPACT_ATOMS: atom_id res chain seq x y z
N MET A 1 5.76 2.54 47.93
CA MET A 1 5.68 1.34 47.08
C MET A 1 4.42 1.32 46.21
N GLU A 2 3.34 2.06 46.52
CA GLU A 2 2.19 2.22 45.60
C GLU A 2 2.48 3.20 44.45
N ASN A 3 3.16 4.33 44.69
CA ASN A 3 3.52 5.30 43.64
C ASN A 3 4.60 4.80 42.65
N SER A 4 5.37 3.77 42.98
CA SER A 4 6.51 3.30 42.17
C SER A 4 6.10 2.45 40.97
N HIS A 5 4.83 2.07 40.82
CA HIS A 5 4.34 1.22 39.73
C HIS A 5 3.35 1.91 38.78
N GLU A 6 2.81 3.08 39.13
CA GLU A 6 2.20 3.98 38.13
C GLU A 6 3.24 4.48 37.13
N VAL A 7 4.49 4.65 37.58
CA VAL A 7 5.67 5.03 36.81
C VAL A 7 5.91 4.14 35.59
N THR A 8 5.80 2.82 35.79
CA THR A 8 6.08 1.78 34.79
C THR A 8 5.07 1.80 33.63
N LEU A 9 3.88 2.34 33.87
CA LEU A 9 2.80 2.44 32.88
C LEU A 9 2.86 3.75 32.08
N LEU A 10 3.35 4.82 32.69
CA LEU A 10 3.48 6.15 32.09
C LEU A 10 4.58 6.18 31.01
N THR A 11 5.65 5.40 31.14
CA THR A 11 6.82 5.42 30.23
C THR A 11 6.69 4.58 28.95
N ASN A 12 5.61 3.80 28.79
CA ASN A 12 5.35 3.08 27.52
C ASN A 12 4.59 3.93 26.49
N ASP A 13 4.16 5.15 26.85
CA ASP A 13 3.38 6.07 26.01
C ASP A 13 4.22 7.18 25.36
N PHE A 14 5.41 7.43 25.90
CA PHE A 14 6.33 8.47 25.46
C PHE A 14 7.76 7.95 25.55
N GLN A 15 8.60 8.29 24.58
CA GLN A 15 10.01 7.91 24.63
C GLN A 15 10.71 8.78 25.69
N THR A 16 11.24 8.16 26.74
CA THR A 16 12.07 8.87 27.72
C THR A 16 13.53 8.62 27.41
N ILE A 17 14.24 9.68 27.08
CA ILE A 17 15.65 9.64 26.70
C ILE A 17 16.49 10.31 27.78
N TRP A 18 17.60 9.69 28.17
CA TRP A 18 18.63 10.34 28.99
C TRP A 18 19.92 10.46 28.18
N LEU A 19 20.31 11.71 27.92
CA LEU A 19 21.58 12.04 27.30
C LEU A 19 22.59 12.47 28.37
N ASP A 20 23.63 11.66 28.56
CA ASP A 20 24.71 11.94 29.50
C ASP A 20 26.05 11.41 28.99
N ASN A 21 27.08 12.27 29.00
CA ASN A 21 28.43 11.95 28.54
C ASN A 21 29.30 11.33 29.64
N HIS A 22 28.80 11.22 30.88
CA HIS A 22 29.56 10.70 32.03
C HIS A 22 29.09 9.32 32.52
N ILE A 23 28.12 8.68 31.86
CA ILE A 23 27.65 7.33 32.23
C ILE A 23 28.47 6.28 31.46
N GLU A 24 29.40 5.57 32.13
CA GLU A 24 30.28 4.61 31.44
C GLU A 24 29.61 3.25 31.17
N ASP A 25 28.69 2.78 32.02
CA ASP A 25 27.90 1.55 31.82
C ASP A 25 26.54 1.61 32.57
N ILE A 26 25.55 0.81 32.14
CA ILE A 26 24.22 0.68 32.80
C ILE A 26 24.33 0.45 34.32
N LYS A 27 25.45 -0.12 34.78
CA LYS A 27 25.78 -0.37 36.20
C LYS A 27 26.21 0.87 37.01
N GLU A 28 26.62 1.96 36.36
CA GLU A 28 26.93 3.24 37.02
C GLU A 28 25.74 4.20 37.07
N ALA A 29 24.86 4.18 36.05
CA ALA A 29 23.53 4.81 36.15
C ALA A 29 22.75 4.24 37.36
N ASP A 30 22.94 2.95 37.60
CA ASP A 30 22.49 2.21 38.77
C ASP A 30 22.98 2.83 40.10
N TYR A 31 24.16 3.46 40.17
CA TYR A 31 24.69 4.04 41.41
C TYR A 31 24.00 5.37 41.80
N VAL A 32 23.65 6.20 40.81
CA VAL A 32 22.87 7.43 41.01
C VAL A 32 21.38 7.12 41.27
N LEU A 33 20.88 6.01 40.71
CA LEU A 33 19.49 5.55 40.82
C LEU A 33 19.25 4.52 41.94
N ARG A 34 20.29 4.06 42.65
CA ARG A 34 20.24 3.15 43.84
C ARG A 34 19.74 3.81 45.13
N LYS A 35 18.92 4.85 45.04
CA LYS A 35 17.95 5.10 46.12
C LYS A 35 16.80 4.09 45.92
N PRO A 36 16.25 3.47 46.98
CA PRO A 36 15.24 2.40 46.87
C PRO A 36 13.96 2.74 46.08
N ASP A 37 13.79 3.99 45.68
CA ASP A 37 12.60 4.54 45.05
C ASP A 37 12.70 4.73 43.52
N LEU A 38 13.84 4.43 42.88
CA LEU A 38 14.14 4.86 41.49
C LEU A 38 14.55 3.74 40.50
N GLY A 39 14.66 2.49 40.94
CA GLY A 39 15.15 1.37 40.10
C GLY A 39 14.25 0.98 38.92
N HIS A 40 12.99 1.42 38.88
CA HIS A 40 11.98 0.98 37.91
C HIS A 40 12.03 1.73 36.58
N LEU A 41 12.68 2.90 36.53
CA LEU A 41 12.84 3.70 35.31
C LEU A 41 13.96 3.20 34.40
N ILE A 42 14.90 2.44 34.95
CA ILE A 42 16.12 1.99 34.26
C ILE A 42 15.82 1.06 33.07
N GLU A 43 14.76 0.25 33.14
CA GLU A 43 14.39 -0.68 32.05
C GLU A 43 13.79 0.02 30.82
N TYR A 44 13.31 1.27 30.97
CA TYR A 44 12.55 1.99 29.93
C TYR A 44 13.23 3.27 29.44
N LEU A 45 14.36 3.63 30.05
CA LEU A 45 15.13 4.81 29.69
C LEU A 45 16.11 4.49 28.56
N LYS A 46 16.02 5.22 27.45
CA LYS A 46 17.05 5.12 26.41
C LYS A 46 18.19 6.06 26.73
N ILE A 47 19.35 5.48 27.06
CA ILE A 47 20.54 6.24 27.43
C ILE A 47 21.41 6.42 26.19
N TYR A 48 21.70 7.68 25.84
CA TYR A 48 22.64 8.03 24.78
C TYR A 48 23.85 8.75 25.38
N LYS A 49 25.03 8.46 24.85
CA LYS A 49 26.29 9.13 25.21
C LYS A 49 26.63 10.26 24.25
N ASP A 50 26.19 10.11 23.00
CA ASP A 50 26.51 11.00 21.89
C ASP A 50 25.25 11.70 21.39
N PHE A 51 25.41 12.98 21.06
CA PHE A 51 24.35 13.80 20.53
C PHE A 51 23.87 13.28 19.19
N GLU A 52 24.79 12.93 18.29
CA GLU A 52 24.45 12.59 16.91
C GLU A 52 23.58 11.33 16.85
N ALA A 53 23.94 10.31 17.65
CA ALA A 53 23.13 9.11 17.81
C ALA A 53 21.76 9.38 18.46
N CYS A 54 21.69 10.27 19.45
CA CYS A 54 20.43 10.67 20.07
C CYS A 54 19.53 11.43 19.08
N GLN A 55 20.10 12.32 18.27
CA GLN A 55 19.38 13.11 17.28
C GLN A 55 18.88 12.23 16.13
N GLN A 56 19.73 11.35 15.57
CA GLN A 56 19.32 10.38 14.55
C GLN A 56 18.15 9.50 15.02
N TYR A 57 18.16 9.09 16.29
CA TYR A 57 17.05 8.35 16.86
C TYR A 57 15.77 9.19 16.92
N ILE A 58 15.85 10.44 17.39
CA ILE A 58 14.68 11.34 17.45
C ILE A 58 14.16 11.66 16.04
N ASP A 59 15.05 11.83 15.05
CA ASP A 59 14.70 12.09 13.66
C ASP A 59 14.07 10.85 12.98
N SER A 60 14.37 9.64 13.46
CA SER A 60 13.74 8.38 13.00
C SER A 60 12.35 8.15 13.58
N LEU A 61 11.92 8.94 14.57
CA LEU A 61 10.60 8.83 15.19
C LEU A 61 9.55 9.56 14.35
N ASP A 62 8.34 8.99 14.29
CA ASP A 62 7.21 9.66 13.64
C ASP A 62 6.88 10.96 14.39
N ASN A 63 6.33 11.98 13.70
CA ASN A 63 5.94 13.25 14.33
C ASN A 63 4.89 13.10 15.45
N ALA A 64 4.17 11.97 15.45
CA ALA A 64 3.22 11.58 16.48
C ALA A 64 3.91 11.09 17.76
N ASP A 65 5.13 10.57 17.67
CA ASP A 65 5.92 10.11 18.80
C ASP A 65 6.49 11.30 19.56
N LYS A 66 6.23 11.31 20.87
CA LYS A 66 6.58 12.41 21.76
C LYS A 66 7.66 11.96 22.75
N VAL A 67 8.68 12.80 22.90
CA VAL A 67 9.91 12.52 23.63
C VAL A 67 10.02 13.40 24.87
N PHE A 68 10.33 12.77 26.00
CA PHE A 68 10.77 13.42 27.24
C PHE A 68 12.28 13.26 27.35
N LEU A 69 13.02 14.36 27.35
CA LEU A 69 14.47 14.35 27.30
C LEU A 69 15.07 14.77 28.65
N ILE A 70 15.93 13.95 29.21
CA ILE A 70 16.78 14.27 30.36
C ILE A 70 18.18 14.57 29.81
N VAL A 71 18.73 15.73 30.11
CA VAL A 71 20.06 16.16 29.64
C VAL A 71 20.94 16.52 30.82
N SER A 72 22.18 16.05 30.82
CA SER A 72 23.16 16.49 31.81
C SER A 72 23.56 17.96 31.59
N GLY A 73 23.82 18.68 32.68
CA GLY A 73 24.20 20.10 32.61
C GLY A 73 25.44 20.40 31.73
N SER A 74 26.35 19.44 31.57
CA SER A 74 27.56 19.56 30.73
C SER A 74 27.26 19.51 29.23
N LEU A 75 26.25 18.74 28.80
CA LEU A 75 25.82 18.62 27.40
C LEU A 75 24.83 19.72 26.98
N GLY A 76 24.03 20.22 27.92
CA GLY A 76 23.00 21.23 27.65
C GLY A 76 23.52 22.50 26.98
N GLU A 77 24.74 22.96 27.31
CA GLU A 77 25.33 24.20 26.76
C GLU A 77 25.45 24.19 25.23
N LYS A 78 25.78 23.03 24.64
CA LYS A 78 26.05 22.92 23.20
C LYS A 78 24.79 22.60 22.39
N MET A 79 23.78 22.03 23.04
CA MET A 79 22.75 21.26 22.34
C MET A 79 21.34 21.79 22.48
N LEU A 80 21.04 22.48 23.59
CA LEU A 80 19.71 23.05 23.81
C LEU A 80 19.20 23.90 22.63
N PRO A 81 20.04 24.69 21.90
CA PRO A 81 19.57 25.43 20.72
C PRO A 81 19.04 24.55 19.58
N SER A 82 19.63 23.38 19.34
CA SER A 82 19.25 22.49 18.23
C SER A 82 18.10 21.56 18.61
N ILE A 83 18.16 21.02 19.83
CA ILE A 83 17.16 20.07 20.35
C ILE A 83 15.84 20.76 20.69
N HIS A 84 15.88 22.01 21.18
CA HIS A 84 14.68 22.74 21.55
C HIS A 84 13.70 22.92 20.38
N GLU A 85 14.19 23.00 19.14
CA GLU A 85 13.35 23.22 17.96
C GLU A 85 12.66 21.94 17.45
N LEU A 86 13.08 20.74 17.90
CA LEU A 86 12.51 19.47 17.43
C LEU A 86 11.07 19.27 17.90
N ALA A 87 10.13 19.05 16.97
CA ALA A 87 8.69 18.93 17.23
C ALA A 87 8.30 17.68 18.04
N GLN A 88 9.15 16.66 18.03
CA GLN A 88 9.00 15.41 18.79
C GLN A 88 9.27 15.64 20.29
N ILE A 89 10.09 16.64 20.65
CA ILE A 89 10.48 16.88 22.05
C ILE A 89 9.44 17.75 22.76
N VAL A 90 8.83 17.17 23.79
CA VAL A 90 7.75 17.80 24.56
C VAL A 90 8.26 18.48 25.82
N CYS A 91 9.16 17.82 26.55
CA CYS A 91 9.72 18.32 27.81
C CYS A 91 11.21 17.98 27.91
N ILE A 92 11.99 18.93 28.44
CA ILE A 92 13.41 18.80 28.74
C ILE A 92 13.61 18.96 30.25
N TYR A 93 14.35 18.04 30.86
CA TYR A 93 14.73 18.06 32.27
C TYR A 93 16.25 18.12 32.35
N ILE A 94 16.78 19.10 33.07
CA ILE A 94 18.22 19.25 33.21
C ILE A 94 18.64 18.62 34.54
N PHE A 95 19.53 17.65 34.47
CA PHE A 95 20.12 17.03 35.66
C PHE A 95 21.53 17.57 35.86
N CYS A 96 21.76 18.30 36.96
CA CYS A 96 23.06 18.90 37.25
C CYS A 96 23.28 19.14 38.75
N VAL A 97 24.55 19.18 39.15
CA VAL A 97 24.95 19.41 40.55
C VAL A 97 24.75 20.87 40.97
N ASP A 98 25.00 21.82 40.07
CA ASP A 98 24.85 23.26 40.31
C ASP A 98 23.64 23.81 39.55
N ILE A 99 22.50 23.84 40.24
CA ILE A 99 21.22 24.32 39.69
C ILE A 99 21.32 25.80 39.29
N HIS A 100 22.07 26.61 40.04
CA HIS A 100 22.13 28.07 39.85
C HIS A 100 22.84 28.43 38.54
N LYS A 101 23.84 27.65 38.13
CA LYS A 101 24.57 27.86 36.88
C LYS A 101 23.65 27.83 35.64
N HIS A 102 22.56 27.06 35.68
CA HIS A 102 21.72 26.78 34.52
C HIS A 102 20.31 27.39 34.61
N GLN A 103 19.99 28.11 35.68
CA GLN A 103 18.68 28.75 35.90
C GLN A 103 18.28 29.73 34.78
N GLU A 104 19.25 30.35 34.11
CA GLU A 104 18.98 31.22 32.96
C GLU A 104 18.50 30.45 31.72
N TRP A 105 18.80 29.15 31.60
CA TRP A 105 18.33 28.35 30.47
C TRP A 105 16.84 28.10 30.53
N ALA A 106 16.30 27.84 31.73
CA ALA A 106 14.86 27.69 31.93
C ALA A 106 14.08 28.96 31.54
N LYS A 107 14.73 30.14 31.57
CA LYS A 107 14.16 31.39 31.08
C LYS A 107 14.30 31.57 29.55
N LYS A 108 15.32 30.95 28.95
CA LYS A 108 15.66 31.08 27.52
C LYS A 108 14.98 30.05 26.62
N PHE A 109 14.86 28.80 27.09
CA PHE A 109 14.27 27.71 26.32
C PHE A 109 13.00 27.25 27.01
N SER A 110 11.87 27.41 26.34
CA SER A 110 10.56 27.14 26.95
C SER A 110 10.38 25.67 27.31
N LYS A 111 11.10 24.72 26.66
CA LYS A 111 10.87 23.25 26.81
C LYS A 111 11.44 22.71 28.10
N ILE A 112 12.23 23.52 28.81
CA ILE A 112 12.84 23.14 30.08
C ILE A 112 11.78 23.20 31.19
N ARG A 113 11.52 22.05 31.82
CA ARG A 113 10.54 21.90 32.91
C ARG A 113 11.12 22.06 34.29
N GLY A 114 12.41 21.83 34.41
CA GLY A 114 13.10 22.05 35.66
C GLY A 114 14.56 21.65 35.57
N ILE A 115 15.30 22.13 36.55
CA ILE A 115 16.70 21.84 36.75
C ILE A 115 16.79 21.18 38.11
N PHE A 116 17.32 19.96 38.14
CA PHE A 116 17.26 19.10 39.30
C PHE A 116 18.66 18.65 39.69
N SER A 117 18.96 18.74 40.98
CA SER A 117 20.11 18.09 41.61
C SER A 117 19.71 16.81 42.35
N ASP A 118 18.41 16.58 42.55
CA ASP A 118 17.86 15.35 43.14
C ASP A 118 17.04 14.59 42.09
N ALA A 119 17.47 13.36 41.80
CA ALA A 119 16.83 12.49 40.83
C ALA A 119 15.38 12.14 41.21
N LYS A 120 15.05 12.06 42.51
CA LYS A 120 13.69 11.72 42.95
C LYS A 120 12.69 12.82 42.59
N LEU A 121 13.04 14.08 42.87
CA LEU A 121 12.20 15.23 42.54
C LEU A 121 12.03 15.40 41.02
N MET A 122 13.08 15.11 40.24
CA MET A 122 13.00 15.13 38.78
C MET A 122 12.03 14.07 38.26
N VAL A 123 12.12 12.86 38.81
CA VAL A 123 11.30 11.73 38.39
C VAL A 123 9.84 11.89 38.79
N ASP A 124 9.57 12.34 40.03
CA ASP A 124 8.21 12.67 40.48
C ASP A 124 7.59 13.73 39.57
N ARG A 125 8.41 14.71 39.14
CA ARG A 125 7.97 15.74 38.19
C ARG A 125 7.68 15.18 36.79
N LEU A 126 8.61 14.38 36.26
CA LEU A 126 8.48 13.71 34.96
C LEU A 126 7.20 12.87 34.91
N GLN A 127 6.94 12.07 35.93
CA GLN A 127 5.75 11.22 36.03
C GLN A 127 4.46 12.04 36.04
N ARG A 128 4.40 13.09 36.87
CA ARG A 128 3.27 14.01 36.90
C ARG A 128 3.04 14.64 35.53
N ASP A 129 4.09 15.06 34.85
CA ASP A 129 3.99 15.69 33.54
C ASP A 129 3.48 14.71 32.46
N ILE A 130 3.92 13.45 32.47
CA ILE A 130 3.44 12.37 31.59
C ILE A 130 1.97 12.01 31.87
N GLN A 131 1.59 11.84 33.14
CA GLN A 131 0.24 11.44 33.55
C GLN A 131 -0.81 12.45 33.09
N LEU A 132 -0.51 13.73 33.30
CA LEU A 132 -1.33 14.83 32.82
C LEU A 132 -1.41 14.86 31.29
N LEU A 133 -0.31 14.57 30.56
CA LEU A 133 -0.33 14.51 29.09
C LEU A 133 -1.22 13.37 28.55
N LEU A 134 -1.26 12.23 29.23
CA LEU A 134 -2.12 11.10 28.85
C LEU A 134 -3.60 11.38 29.06
N TYR A 135 -3.92 12.09 30.15
CA TYR A 135 -5.30 12.37 30.54
C TYR A 135 -5.96 13.45 29.66
N HIS A 136 -5.18 14.42 29.18
CA HIS A 136 -5.73 15.59 28.47
C HIS A 136 -5.71 15.52 26.94
N PHE A 137 -5.22 14.43 26.33
CA PHE A 137 -5.13 14.34 24.87
C PHE A 137 -6.22 13.44 24.27
N THR A 138 -7.23 14.02 23.65
CA THR A 138 -8.27 13.28 22.91
C THR A 138 -7.94 13.32 21.41
N PRO A 139 -7.81 12.18 20.73
CA PRO A 139 -7.58 12.14 19.29
C PRO A 139 -8.83 12.66 18.55
N VAL A 140 -8.61 13.55 17.59
CA VAL A 140 -9.68 14.22 16.85
C VAL A 140 -9.35 14.25 15.36
N ASN A 141 -10.38 14.13 14.53
CA ASN A 141 -10.29 14.30 13.08
C ASN A 141 -10.99 15.61 12.70
N ILE A 142 -10.32 16.48 11.95
CA ILE A 142 -10.81 17.81 11.58
C ILE A 142 -10.71 17.96 10.06
N PHE A 143 -11.79 18.34 9.36
CA PHE A 143 -11.75 18.66 7.91
C PHE A 143 -12.95 19.52 7.45
N THR A 144 -12.87 20.15 6.27
CA THR A 144 -13.95 21.00 5.71
C THR A 144 -15.01 20.24 4.90
N MET A 145 -16.28 20.62 5.00
CA MET A 145 -17.39 20.08 4.19
C MET A 145 -17.36 20.46 2.69
N GLN A 146 -16.57 21.46 2.27
CA GLN A 146 -16.65 22.00 0.90
C GLN A 146 -15.98 21.12 -0.18
N ASN A 147 -15.10 20.18 0.19
CA ASN A 147 -14.36 19.30 -0.74
C ASN A 147 -15.12 18.04 -1.19
N VAL A 148 -16.45 18.02 -1.08
CA VAL A 148 -17.23 16.77 -1.27
C VAL A 148 -17.93 16.68 -2.64
N LYS A 149 -17.81 17.69 -3.50
CA LYS A 149 -18.51 17.74 -4.81
C LYS A 149 -17.98 16.78 -5.89
N GLU A 150 -16.94 16.00 -5.62
CA GLU A 150 -16.37 15.05 -6.57
C GLU A 150 -16.84 13.62 -6.27
N ASN A 151 -17.54 13.01 -7.23
CA ASN A 151 -18.25 11.72 -7.11
C ASN A 151 -17.35 10.48 -7.26
N THR A 152 -16.02 10.61 -7.22
CA THR A 152 -15.09 9.48 -7.35
C THR A 152 -14.34 9.23 -6.04
N LEU A 153 -14.35 7.95 -5.60
CA LEU A 153 -13.58 7.44 -4.45
C LEU A 153 -12.06 7.68 -4.56
N GLN A 154 -11.56 8.00 -5.75
CA GLN A 154 -10.13 8.20 -6.04
C GLN A 154 -9.57 9.56 -5.57
N ASN A 155 -10.43 10.53 -5.20
CA ASN A 155 -10.00 11.87 -4.73
C ASN A 155 -10.16 12.08 -3.21
N ILE A 156 -10.18 10.99 -2.43
CA ILE A 156 -10.26 11.07 -0.96
C ILE A 156 -8.92 11.59 -0.44
N ASN A 157 -8.93 12.74 0.25
CA ASN A 157 -7.72 13.25 0.89
C ASN A 157 -7.38 12.44 2.17
N LYS A 158 -6.16 12.61 2.70
CA LYS A 158 -5.68 11.86 3.88
C LYS A 158 -6.59 11.99 5.12
N GLU A 159 -7.22 13.14 5.31
CA GLU A 159 -8.10 13.42 6.45
C GLU A 159 -9.46 12.72 6.30
N GLN A 160 -10.03 12.75 5.10
CA GLN A 160 -11.24 12.02 4.74
C GLN A 160 -11.03 10.51 4.83
N ALA A 161 -9.89 10.01 4.34
CA ALA A 161 -9.54 8.59 4.44
C ALA A 161 -9.42 8.15 5.90
N THR A 162 -8.83 8.99 6.75
CA THR A 162 -8.72 8.75 8.19
C THR A 162 -10.10 8.69 8.86
N TYR A 163 -11.00 9.62 8.53
CA TYR A 163 -12.37 9.60 9.05
C TYR A 163 -13.12 8.35 8.59
N MET A 164 -13.10 8.05 7.29
CA MET A 164 -13.76 6.88 6.73
C MET A 164 -13.23 5.58 7.32
N TRP A 165 -11.91 5.44 7.44
CA TRP A 165 -11.27 4.32 8.12
C TRP A 165 -11.83 4.11 9.52
N PHE A 166 -11.91 5.18 10.31
CA PHE A 166 -12.35 5.09 11.69
C PHE A 166 -13.83 4.70 11.81
N GLN A 167 -14.69 5.28 10.96
CA GLN A 167 -16.11 4.94 10.91
C GLN A 167 -16.31 3.48 10.47
N LEU A 168 -15.57 3.01 9.46
CA LEU A 168 -15.58 1.60 9.04
C LEU A 168 -15.09 0.68 10.15
N LEU A 169 -14.02 1.05 10.87
CA LEU A 169 -13.52 0.28 12.00
C LEU A 169 -14.60 0.11 13.08
N ILE A 170 -15.30 1.19 13.46
CA ILE A 170 -16.39 1.10 14.44
C ILE A 170 -17.49 0.18 13.92
N GLU A 171 -17.98 0.41 12.70
CA GLU A 171 -19.02 -0.44 12.08
C GLU A 171 -18.63 -1.92 12.05
N THR A 172 -17.38 -2.21 11.71
CA THR A 172 -16.86 -3.58 11.72
C THR A 172 -16.85 -4.14 13.14
N LEU A 173 -16.32 -3.41 14.13
CA LEU A 173 -16.25 -3.86 15.53
C LEU A 173 -17.62 -4.16 16.12
N LEU A 174 -18.61 -3.28 15.87
CA LEU A 174 -19.98 -3.42 16.39
C LEU A 174 -20.71 -4.65 15.85
N ARG A 175 -20.31 -5.14 14.67
CA ARG A 175 -20.90 -6.33 14.03
C ARG A 175 -20.16 -7.64 14.39
N LEU A 176 -19.04 -7.56 15.10
CA LEU A 176 -18.34 -8.76 15.55
C LEU A 176 -19.09 -9.45 16.70
N PRO A 177 -19.13 -10.80 16.71
CA PRO A 177 -19.77 -11.54 17.79
C PRO A 177 -19.03 -11.33 19.11
N GLN A 178 -19.78 -11.02 20.17
CA GLN A 178 -19.25 -10.87 21.53
C GLN A 178 -19.09 -12.24 22.20
N THR A 179 -17.98 -12.90 21.89
CA THR A 179 -17.69 -14.26 22.37
C THR A 179 -17.00 -14.25 23.75
N TYR A 180 -17.05 -15.37 24.46
CA TYR A 180 -16.25 -15.58 25.66
C TYR A 180 -14.75 -15.43 25.37
N GLN A 181 -14.30 -15.80 24.16
CA GLN A 181 -12.92 -15.62 23.72
C GLN A 181 -12.53 -14.13 23.68
N ALA A 182 -13.41 -13.24 23.20
CA ALA A 182 -13.15 -11.81 23.20
C ALA A 182 -12.96 -11.24 24.62
N LYS A 183 -13.72 -11.75 25.61
CA LYS A 183 -13.52 -11.40 27.03
C LYS A 183 -12.18 -11.92 27.57
N CYS A 184 -11.80 -13.15 27.21
CA CYS A 184 -10.50 -13.72 27.57
C CYS A 184 -9.34 -12.92 26.95
N ASP A 185 -9.42 -12.54 25.68
CA ASP A 185 -8.40 -11.75 25.00
C ASP A 185 -8.12 -10.44 25.74
N LEU A 186 -9.18 -9.74 26.17
CA LEU A 186 -9.08 -8.52 26.98
C LEU A 186 -8.34 -8.81 28.30
N ILE A 187 -8.77 -9.85 29.02
CA ILE A 187 -8.22 -10.19 30.34
C ILE A 187 -6.75 -10.60 30.22
N ASP A 188 -6.40 -11.44 29.26
CA ASP A 188 -5.04 -11.97 29.08
C ASP A 188 -4.08 -10.87 28.63
N GLU A 189 -4.50 -10.02 27.69
CA GLU A 189 -3.73 -8.83 27.30
C GLU A 189 -3.54 -7.88 28.48
N SER A 190 -4.58 -7.67 29.28
CA SER A 190 -4.49 -6.86 30.50
C SER A 190 -3.50 -7.50 31.49
N LYS A 191 -3.59 -8.81 31.74
CA LYS A 191 -2.67 -9.50 32.66
C LYS A 191 -1.22 -9.44 32.21
N GLU A 192 -0.95 -9.62 30.93
CA GLU A 192 0.41 -9.54 30.40
C GLU A 192 0.95 -8.11 30.49
N ARG A 193 0.13 -7.12 30.14
CA ARG A 193 0.53 -5.71 30.17
C ARG A 193 0.74 -5.17 31.59
N TYR A 194 -0.08 -5.61 32.54
CA TYR A 194 0.00 -5.25 33.96
C TYR A 194 0.66 -6.34 34.81
N ARG A 195 1.51 -7.19 34.19
CA ARG A 195 2.18 -8.32 34.87
C ARG A 195 3.02 -7.92 36.08
N ASN A 196 3.45 -6.66 36.16
CA ASN A 196 4.21 -6.12 37.28
C ASN A 196 3.41 -5.13 38.15
N ASN A 197 2.10 -4.94 37.94
CA ASN A 197 1.27 -4.02 38.73
C ASN A 197 0.19 -4.79 39.52
N ASP A 198 0.45 -5.06 40.80
CA ASP A 198 -0.44 -5.85 41.65
C ASP A 198 -1.77 -5.15 42.03
N VAL A 199 -1.85 -3.83 41.88
CA VAL A 199 -3.11 -3.09 42.04
C VAL A 199 -4.01 -3.32 40.83
N GLU A 200 -3.48 -3.13 39.63
CA GLU A 200 -4.23 -3.35 38.40
C GLU A 200 -4.56 -4.83 38.17
N LYS A 201 -3.68 -5.77 38.54
CA LYS A 201 -4.02 -7.20 38.52
C LYS A 201 -5.27 -7.53 39.34
N ARG A 202 -5.35 -6.99 40.57
CA ARG A 202 -6.54 -7.18 41.42
C ARG A 202 -7.79 -6.58 40.76
N LYS A 203 -7.67 -5.40 40.14
CA LYS A 203 -8.77 -4.80 39.36
C LYS A 203 -9.15 -5.62 38.13
N ILE A 204 -8.19 -6.25 37.45
CA ILE A 204 -8.44 -7.15 36.30
C ILE A 204 -9.15 -8.44 36.75
N GLU A 205 -8.74 -9.03 37.87
CA GLU A 205 -9.41 -10.19 38.46
C GLU A 205 -10.83 -9.83 38.88
N GLN A 206 -11.01 -8.69 39.55
CA GLN A 206 -12.30 -8.15 39.92
C GLN A 206 -13.20 -7.92 38.69
N PHE A 207 -12.66 -7.28 37.64
CA PHE A 207 -13.36 -7.11 36.36
C PHE A 207 -13.80 -8.47 35.77
N SER A 208 -12.92 -9.49 35.80
CA SER A 208 -13.26 -10.79 35.23
C SER A 208 -14.49 -11.44 35.89
N LEU A 209 -14.68 -11.21 37.20
CA LEU A 209 -15.72 -11.79 38.04
C LEU A 209 -17.00 -10.93 38.10
N GLU A 210 -16.85 -9.62 38.23
CA GLU A 210 -17.94 -8.69 38.57
C GLU A 210 -18.49 -7.93 37.36
N HIS A 211 -17.79 -7.91 36.22
CA HIS A 211 -18.25 -7.18 35.05
C HIS A 211 -19.53 -7.78 34.47
N THR A 212 -20.54 -6.92 34.35
CA THR A 212 -21.83 -7.16 33.72
C THR A 212 -22.14 -6.01 32.75
N HIS A 213 -23.08 -6.23 31.84
CA HIS A 213 -23.56 -5.19 30.93
C HIS A 213 -24.08 -3.94 31.68
N GLU A 214 -24.69 -4.14 32.85
CA GLU A 214 -25.28 -3.04 33.63
C GLU A 214 -24.23 -2.12 34.26
N ASN A 215 -23.06 -2.64 34.64
CA ASN A 215 -21.99 -1.89 35.31
C ASN A 215 -20.82 -1.49 34.39
N VAL A 216 -20.96 -1.64 33.06
CA VAL A 216 -19.88 -1.31 32.11
C VAL A 216 -19.45 0.15 32.16
N ILE A 217 -20.41 1.08 32.34
CA ILE A 217 -20.13 2.52 32.46
C ILE A 217 -19.43 2.84 33.79
N GLU A 218 -19.80 2.14 34.88
CA GLU A 218 -19.12 2.24 36.16
C GLU A 218 -17.65 1.82 36.00
N TRP A 219 -17.38 0.70 35.30
CA TRP A 219 -16.02 0.26 34.97
C TRP A 219 -15.26 1.22 34.05
N TYR A 220 -15.94 1.90 33.13
CA TYR A 220 -15.33 2.92 32.28
C TYR A 220 -14.91 4.17 33.06
N THR A 221 -15.71 4.58 34.03
CA THR A 221 -15.51 5.81 34.83
C THR A 221 -14.69 5.58 36.09
N ARG A 222 -14.55 4.33 36.53
CA ARG A 222 -13.68 3.91 37.63
C ARG A 222 -12.22 4.14 37.27
N ASP A 223 -11.43 4.56 38.26
CA ASP A 223 -9.97 4.66 38.13
C ASP A 223 -9.35 3.26 37.96
N CYS A 224 -9.24 2.80 36.71
CA CYS A 224 -8.69 1.50 36.35
C CYS A 224 -8.04 1.51 34.95
N PHE A 225 -7.52 0.35 34.53
CA PHE A 225 -6.87 0.16 33.25
C PHE A 225 -7.75 0.42 32.01
N LEU A 226 -9.08 0.24 32.10
CA LEU A 226 -9.98 0.23 30.93
C LEU A 226 -10.05 1.58 30.21
N TYR A 227 -10.38 2.66 30.93
CA TYR A 227 -10.43 4.01 30.36
C TYR A 227 -9.12 4.38 29.65
N ARG A 228 -7.99 4.15 30.32
CA ARG A 228 -6.66 4.51 29.82
C ARG A 228 -6.32 3.75 28.55
N LEU A 229 -6.54 2.43 28.53
CA LEU A 229 -6.14 1.59 27.41
C LEU A 229 -7.04 1.74 26.20
N VAL A 230 -8.36 1.81 26.39
CA VAL A 230 -9.30 1.98 25.28
C VAL A 230 -9.04 3.31 24.58
N ASN A 231 -8.96 4.42 25.34
CA ASN A 231 -8.70 5.73 24.77
C ASN A 231 -7.30 5.83 24.15
N ARG A 232 -6.28 5.18 24.74
CA ARG A 232 -4.93 5.07 24.14
C ARG A 232 -4.96 4.29 22.82
N ALA A 233 -5.65 3.16 22.78
CA ALA A 233 -5.70 2.29 21.61
C ALA A 233 -6.30 3.04 20.41
N PHE A 234 -7.38 3.79 20.64
CA PHE A 234 -7.96 4.68 19.63
C PHE A 234 -7.03 5.83 19.24
N ARG A 235 -6.33 6.45 20.20
CA ARG A 235 -5.35 7.52 19.92
C ARG A 235 -4.21 7.06 19.03
N MET A 236 -3.67 5.88 19.32
CA MET A 236 -2.55 5.29 18.57
C MET A 236 -3.02 4.53 17.32
N ARG A 237 -4.33 4.45 17.08
CA ARG A 237 -4.93 3.60 16.04
C ARG A 237 -4.42 2.16 16.11
N ASN A 238 -4.18 1.66 17.32
CA ASN A 238 -3.60 0.34 17.55
C ASN A 238 -4.70 -0.72 17.42
N ILE A 239 -4.82 -1.26 16.21
CA ILE A 239 -5.87 -2.22 15.84
C ILE A 239 -5.80 -3.49 16.71
N ASP A 240 -4.61 -3.98 17.04
CA ASP A 240 -4.44 -5.16 17.90
C ASP A 240 -5.08 -4.96 19.28
N ILE A 241 -4.82 -3.80 19.90
CA ILE A 241 -5.37 -3.48 21.23
C ILE A 241 -6.87 -3.20 21.10
N ILE A 242 -7.31 -2.42 20.11
CA ILE A 242 -8.74 -2.15 19.89
C ILE A 242 -9.51 -3.47 19.75
N PHE A 243 -8.97 -4.42 18.98
CA PHE A 243 -9.58 -5.73 18.78
C PHE A 243 -9.57 -6.58 20.06
N LYS A 244 -8.45 -6.63 20.80
CA LYS A 244 -8.40 -7.37 22.08
C LYS A 244 -9.37 -6.81 23.12
N TYR A 245 -9.65 -5.50 23.08
CA TYR A 245 -10.59 -4.83 23.99
C TYR A 245 -12.00 -4.70 23.41
N ARG A 246 -12.27 -5.29 22.22
CA ARG A 246 -13.56 -5.21 21.51
C ARG A 246 -14.75 -5.57 22.39
N TYR A 247 -14.56 -6.54 23.29
CA TYR A 247 -15.59 -6.98 24.23
C TYR A 247 -16.14 -5.82 25.05
N PHE A 248 -15.27 -5.09 25.74
CA PHE A 248 -15.66 -3.96 26.56
C PHE A 248 -16.11 -2.74 25.74
N ILE A 249 -15.47 -2.51 24.58
CA ILE A 249 -15.79 -1.37 23.69
C ILE A 249 -17.23 -1.49 23.16
N VAL A 250 -17.61 -2.68 22.67
CA VAL A 250 -18.95 -2.93 22.12
C VAL A 250 -20.00 -2.95 23.24
N ASP A 251 -19.67 -3.53 24.39
CA ASP A 251 -20.56 -3.56 25.56
C ASP A 251 -20.88 -2.14 26.07
N LEU A 252 -19.85 -1.28 26.14
CA LEU A 252 -19.99 0.13 26.52
C LEU A 252 -20.85 0.91 25.53
N HIS A 253 -20.63 0.71 24.22
CA HIS A 253 -21.46 1.30 23.17
C HIS A 253 -22.94 0.88 23.31
N GLN A 254 -23.21 -0.41 23.43
CA GLN A 254 -24.57 -0.94 23.56
C GLN A 254 -25.27 -0.36 24.79
N ARG A 255 -24.59 -0.31 25.94
CA ARG A 255 -25.17 0.26 27.15
C ARG A 255 -25.49 1.75 27.00
N LEU A 256 -24.63 2.49 26.29
CA LEU A 256 -24.85 3.89 26.00
C LEU A 256 -26.04 4.11 25.06
N VAL A 257 -26.22 3.24 24.05
CA VAL A 257 -27.41 3.24 23.17
C VAL A 257 -28.69 3.03 23.98
N GLU A 258 -28.71 2.05 24.90
CA GLU A 258 -29.88 1.79 25.75
C GLU A 258 -30.25 3.01 26.61
N LEU A 259 -29.25 3.62 27.27
CA LEU A 259 -29.47 4.81 28.08
C LEU A 259 -29.92 6.01 27.23
N HIS A 260 -29.32 6.21 26.05
CA HIS A 260 -29.74 7.26 25.13
C HIS A 260 -31.20 7.09 24.72
N GLN A 261 -31.60 5.88 24.33
CA GLN A 261 -32.99 5.57 23.98
C GLN A 261 -33.92 5.82 25.17
N ALA A 262 -33.56 5.38 26.38
CA ALA A 262 -34.38 5.60 27.58
C ALA A 262 -34.55 7.10 27.90
N GLN A 263 -33.51 7.91 27.72
CA GLN A 263 -33.50 9.33 28.12
C GLN A 263 -34.09 10.29 27.07
N TYR A 264 -34.05 9.92 25.78
CA TYR A 264 -34.31 10.86 24.68
C TYR A 264 -35.31 10.38 23.62
N SER A 265 -35.71 9.10 23.58
CA SER A 265 -36.63 8.58 22.54
C SER A 265 -38.01 9.25 22.49
N THR A 266 -38.51 9.76 23.62
CA THR A 266 -39.84 10.38 23.74
C THR A 266 -39.81 11.91 23.73
N LYS A 267 -38.62 12.53 23.72
CA LYS A 267 -38.49 13.99 23.77
C LYS A 267 -38.66 14.58 22.37
N SER A 268 -39.50 15.61 22.27
CA SER A 268 -39.71 16.34 21.02
C SER A 268 -38.43 17.03 20.58
N SER A 269 -37.74 17.76 21.46
CA SER A 269 -36.44 18.40 21.21
C SER A 269 -35.50 18.22 22.39
N VAL A 270 -34.21 18.12 22.10
CA VAL A 270 -33.13 18.17 23.09
C VAL A 270 -32.37 19.47 22.90
N ASP A 271 -32.14 20.18 23.99
CA ASP A 271 -31.31 21.39 24.03
C ASP A 271 -30.45 21.33 25.29
N ILE A 272 -29.19 20.91 25.12
CA ILE A 272 -28.22 20.73 26.20
C ILE A 272 -26.89 21.32 25.75
N THR A 273 -26.32 22.18 26.58
CA THR A 273 -24.93 22.63 26.42
C THR A 273 -24.04 21.92 27.44
N VAL A 274 -22.96 21.33 26.95
CA VAL A 274 -21.95 20.64 27.77
C VAL A 274 -20.56 21.15 27.42
N TYR A 275 -19.65 20.96 28.36
CA TYR A 275 -18.31 21.52 28.32
C TYR A 275 -17.26 20.42 28.49
N ARG A 276 -16.15 20.57 27.76
CA ARG A 276 -14.95 19.76 28.00
C ARG A 276 -13.70 20.62 27.90
N GLY A 277 -12.85 20.51 28.90
CA GLY A 277 -11.54 21.13 28.88
C GLY A 277 -10.48 20.21 28.30
N GLN A 278 -9.67 20.71 27.37
CA GLN A 278 -8.60 19.94 26.73
C GLN A 278 -7.33 20.76 26.49
N LEU A 279 -6.18 20.08 26.53
CA LEU A 279 -4.91 20.62 26.04
C LEU A 279 -4.67 20.14 24.61
N MET A 280 -4.19 21.03 23.75
CA MET A 280 -4.04 20.77 22.31
C MET A 280 -2.80 21.44 21.75
N SER A 281 -2.18 20.85 20.72
CA SER A 281 -1.03 21.50 20.06
C SER A 281 -1.45 22.76 19.29
N ALA A 282 -0.52 23.70 19.12
CA ALA A 282 -0.77 24.90 18.31
C ALA A 282 -1.13 24.55 16.85
N GLU A 283 -0.60 23.45 16.31
CA GLU A 283 -0.92 22.96 14.96
C GLU A 283 -2.38 22.49 14.84
N GLU A 284 -2.85 21.69 15.80
CA GLU A 284 -4.26 21.23 15.84
C GLU A 284 -5.22 22.40 16.05
N LEU A 285 -4.86 23.37 16.90
CA LEU A 285 -5.66 24.58 17.08
C LEU A 285 -5.71 25.41 15.80
N ALA A 286 -4.58 25.53 15.09
CA ALA A 286 -4.54 26.20 13.79
C ALA A 286 -5.46 25.50 12.76
N LYS A 287 -5.51 24.16 12.77
CA LYS A 287 -6.47 23.38 11.96
C LYS A 287 -7.91 23.68 12.34
N LEU A 288 -8.25 23.76 13.62
CA LEU A 288 -9.60 24.15 14.05
C LEU A 288 -9.98 25.57 13.58
N LYS A 289 -9.05 26.52 13.73
CA LYS A 289 -9.25 27.91 13.29
C LYS A 289 -9.45 28.01 11.78
N ALA A 290 -8.71 27.24 11.00
CA ALA A 290 -8.82 27.21 9.54
C ALA A 290 -10.11 26.55 9.04
N ASN A 291 -10.70 25.65 9.83
CA ASN A 291 -11.83 24.80 9.45
C ASN A 291 -13.17 25.25 10.07
N LYS A 292 -13.42 26.57 10.18
CA LYS A 292 -14.73 27.09 10.61
C LYS A 292 -15.84 26.60 9.66
N GLY A 293 -16.91 26.03 10.19
CA GLY A 293 -17.99 25.38 9.44
C GLY A 293 -17.64 23.97 8.94
N GLY A 294 -16.45 23.45 9.27
CA GLY A 294 -16.04 22.08 9.00
C GLY A 294 -16.57 21.07 10.01
N ILE A 295 -16.12 19.83 9.85
CA ILE A 295 -16.44 18.68 10.69
C ILE A 295 -15.30 18.42 11.67
N PHE A 296 -15.67 18.12 12.91
CA PHE A 296 -14.84 17.69 14.01
C PHE A 296 -15.37 16.35 14.52
N SER A 297 -14.62 15.26 14.35
CA SER A 297 -15.01 13.93 14.81
C SER A 297 -14.08 13.46 15.92
N VAL A 298 -14.66 12.94 17.00
CA VAL A 298 -13.92 12.43 18.16
C VAL A 298 -13.81 10.93 18.05
N ASN A 299 -12.57 10.42 18.07
CA ASN A 299 -12.30 9.01 17.86
C ASN A 299 -12.38 8.15 19.14
N THR A 300 -12.88 8.72 20.23
CA THR A 300 -13.02 8.05 21.53
C THR A 300 -14.38 8.38 22.12
N PHE A 301 -14.77 7.64 23.16
CA PHE A 301 -15.84 8.11 24.03
C PHE A 301 -15.46 9.47 24.64
N LEU A 302 -16.41 10.41 24.62
CA LEU A 302 -16.17 11.79 25.02
C LEU A 302 -16.95 12.09 26.29
N SER A 303 -16.25 12.13 27.42
CA SER A 303 -16.80 12.58 28.69
C SER A 303 -16.88 14.11 28.75
N THR A 304 -18.03 14.63 29.16
CA THR A 304 -18.31 16.07 29.24
C THR A 304 -19.09 16.41 30.51
N THR A 305 -19.05 17.66 30.93
CA THR A 305 -19.76 18.17 32.12
C THR A 305 -20.76 19.24 31.71
N THR A 306 -21.88 19.33 32.43
CA THR A 306 -22.84 20.45 32.28
C THR A 306 -22.34 21.78 32.86
N ARG A 307 -21.17 21.78 33.53
CA ARG A 307 -20.62 22.92 34.27
C ARG A 307 -19.31 23.39 33.65
N SER A 308 -19.33 24.59 33.07
CA SER A 308 -18.17 25.19 32.42
C SER A 308 -16.99 25.42 33.38
N ASN A 309 -17.24 25.75 34.65
CA ASN A 309 -16.20 25.96 35.64
C ASN A 309 -15.43 24.66 35.95
N VAL A 310 -16.11 23.51 35.96
CA VAL A 310 -15.48 22.20 36.16
C VAL A 310 -14.55 21.90 34.98
N ALA A 311 -15.03 22.09 33.75
CA ALA A 311 -14.22 21.92 32.54
C ALA A 311 -12.99 22.85 32.50
N VAL A 312 -13.14 24.11 32.93
CA VAL A 312 -12.01 25.07 33.01
C VAL A 312 -11.04 24.70 34.12
N ASN A 313 -11.51 24.23 35.28
CA ASN A 313 -10.65 23.75 36.37
C ASN A 313 -9.75 22.60 35.91
N PHE A 314 -10.30 21.65 35.14
CA PHE A 314 -9.51 20.57 34.55
C PHE A 314 -8.36 21.03 33.64
N ILE A 315 -8.46 22.22 33.02
CA ILE A 315 -7.39 22.78 32.17
C ILE A 315 -6.45 23.68 32.98
N THR A 316 -7.00 24.41 33.96
CA THR A 316 -6.24 25.37 34.75
C THR A 316 -5.35 24.68 35.78
N ASP A 317 -5.69 23.51 36.32
CA ASP A 317 -4.75 22.76 37.15
C ASP A 317 -3.48 22.30 36.39
N ALA A 318 -3.49 22.32 35.05
CA ALA A 318 -2.33 22.06 34.20
C ALA A 318 -1.47 23.32 33.90
N LEU A 319 -1.60 24.37 34.73
CA LEU A 319 -1.16 25.77 34.58
C LEU A 319 0.30 26.03 34.15
N GLU A 320 1.21 25.07 34.24
CA GLU A 320 2.63 25.30 33.97
C GLU A 320 3.06 25.01 32.52
N ARG A 321 2.17 24.89 31.52
CA ARG A 321 2.50 24.33 30.20
C ARG A 321 2.51 25.34 29.03
N PRO A 322 3.69 25.82 28.55
CA PRO A 322 3.77 26.78 27.44
C PRO A 322 3.69 26.17 26.03
N PHE A 323 3.41 24.86 25.88
CA PHE A 323 3.41 24.16 24.58
C PHE A 323 2.04 23.78 24.04
N PHE A 324 1.05 23.76 24.92
CA PHE A 324 -0.30 23.36 24.58
C PHE A 324 -1.21 24.54 24.78
N GLU A 325 -2.04 24.77 23.78
CA GLU A 325 -3.13 25.71 23.84
C GLU A 325 -4.21 25.12 24.74
N LYS A 326 -4.74 25.96 25.64
CA LYS A 326 -5.87 25.60 26.48
C LYS A 326 -7.14 25.79 25.66
N VAL A 327 -7.90 24.71 25.48
CA VAL A 327 -9.10 24.72 24.66
C VAL A 327 -10.28 24.24 25.49
N LEU A 328 -11.27 25.12 25.65
CA LEU A 328 -12.59 24.78 26.17
C LEU A 328 -13.50 24.47 24.97
N TYR A 329 -13.98 23.24 24.90
CA TYR A 329 -15.06 22.89 24.00
C TYR A 329 -16.39 23.23 24.66
N GLU A 330 -17.18 24.02 23.95
CA GLU A 330 -18.58 24.28 24.25
C GLU A 330 -19.41 23.51 23.22
N ILE A 331 -20.08 22.45 23.66
CA ILE A 331 -20.79 21.52 22.79
C ILE A 331 -22.29 21.74 22.98
N ASN A 332 -22.93 22.21 21.92
CA ASN A 332 -24.36 22.43 21.84
C ASN A 332 -25.02 21.23 21.19
N VAL A 333 -25.88 20.56 21.96
CA VAL A 333 -26.74 19.47 21.49
C VAL A 333 -28.15 20.04 21.33
N SER A 334 -28.44 20.57 20.16
CA SER A 334 -29.71 21.25 19.85
C SER A 334 -30.38 20.59 18.63
N GLY A 335 -31.60 20.09 18.76
CA GLY A 335 -32.35 19.59 17.60
C GLY A 335 -33.45 18.55 17.87
N HIS A 336 -34.03 18.05 16.78
CA HIS A 336 -35.03 16.98 16.72
C HIS A 336 -34.37 15.71 16.15
N GLY A 337 -34.61 14.54 16.77
CA GLY A 337 -34.00 13.26 16.35
C GLY A 337 -34.45 12.78 14.95
N PRO A 338 -33.73 11.82 14.33
CA PRO A 338 -32.79 10.87 14.94
C PRO A 338 -31.30 11.28 14.92
N TRP A 339 -30.61 11.00 16.03
CA TRP A 339 -29.17 11.20 16.19
C TRP A 339 -28.39 9.96 15.74
N LYS A 340 -27.27 10.15 15.04
CA LYS A 340 -26.43 9.03 14.56
C LYS A 340 -25.60 8.42 15.70
N TRP A 341 -25.03 9.28 16.53
CA TRP A 341 -24.19 8.88 17.66
C TRP A 341 -24.95 9.02 18.97
N PRO A 342 -25.05 7.93 19.76
CA PRO A 342 -25.61 7.96 21.10
C PRO A 342 -24.86 8.92 22.03
N PHE A 343 -25.61 9.52 22.95
CA PHE A 343 -25.07 10.23 24.09
C PHE A 343 -26.03 10.07 25.28
N ALA A 344 -25.51 9.98 26.50
CA ALA A 344 -26.36 9.83 27.67
C ALA A 344 -25.81 10.58 28.88
N ASP A 345 -26.73 10.98 29.74
CA ASP A 345 -26.44 11.33 31.14
C ASP A 345 -26.09 10.06 31.88
N ILE A 346 -24.86 9.99 32.37
CA ILE A 346 -24.32 8.79 33.03
C ILE A 346 -24.16 8.99 34.53
N HIS A 347 -24.70 10.06 35.11
CA HIS A 347 -24.58 10.35 36.54
C HIS A 347 -24.97 9.15 37.43
N ASP A 348 -26.10 8.51 37.15
CA ASP A 348 -26.60 7.37 37.93
C ASP A 348 -25.87 6.03 37.64
N ALA A 349 -24.98 6.01 36.64
CA ALA A 349 -24.25 4.82 36.20
C ALA A 349 -22.71 4.97 36.33
N SER A 350 -22.23 6.16 36.72
CA SER A 350 -20.82 6.49 36.86
C SER A 350 -20.32 6.09 38.24
N CYS A 351 -19.02 5.84 38.36
CA CYS A 351 -18.35 5.67 39.65
C CYS A 351 -18.14 7.03 40.38
N ASN A 352 -18.41 8.15 39.70
CA ASN A 352 -18.25 9.51 40.23
C ASN A 352 -19.61 10.17 40.48
N ASP A 353 -20.04 10.22 41.73
CA ASP A 353 -21.34 10.79 42.14
C ASP A 353 -21.33 12.34 42.22
N ASP A 354 -20.16 12.97 42.10
CA ASP A 354 -19.98 14.39 42.40
C ASP A 354 -20.37 15.34 41.25
N GLU A 355 -20.52 14.83 40.02
CA GLU A 355 -20.73 15.66 38.83
C GLU A 355 -21.73 15.02 37.85
N ARG A 356 -22.51 15.87 37.17
CA ARG A 356 -23.43 15.42 36.13
C ARG A 356 -22.70 15.30 34.80
N GLU A 357 -22.26 14.06 34.52
CA GLU A 357 -21.45 13.71 33.36
C GLU A 357 -22.33 13.27 32.17
N ILE A 358 -22.07 13.85 31.00
CA ILE A 358 -22.69 13.45 29.73
C ILE A 358 -21.61 12.76 28.88
N LEU A 359 -21.82 11.49 28.56
CA LEU A 359 -20.91 10.68 27.76
C LEU A 359 -21.43 10.60 26.32
N PHE A 360 -20.59 10.98 25.35
CA PHE A 360 -20.85 10.73 23.94
C PHE A 360 -20.11 9.49 23.46
N ASP A 361 -20.72 8.81 22.50
CA ASP A 361 -20.21 7.58 21.91
C ASP A 361 -18.98 7.80 21.02
N MET A 362 -18.25 6.73 20.72
CA MET A 362 -17.10 6.81 19.82
C MET A 362 -17.53 7.23 18.40
N GLY A 363 -16.71 8.05 17.74
CA GLY A 363 -17.00 8.54 16.40
C GLY A 363 -17.99 9.70 16.36
N SER A 364 -18.46 10.18 17.52
CA SER A 364 -19.32 11.37 17.63
C SER A 364 -18.75 12.54 16.85
N THR A 365 -19.60 13.12 16.01
CA THR A 365 -19.18 14.13 15.04
C THR A 365 -19.97 15.41 15.19
N PHE A 366 -19.23 16.52 15.12
CA PHE A 366 -19.68 17.86 15.43
C PHE A 366 -19.33 18.80 14.29
N ARG A 367 -20.14 19.84 14.08
CA ARG A 367 -19.79 20.98 13.24
C ARG A 367 -19.06 22.02 14.07
N ILE A 368 -17.96 22.53 13.55
CA ILE A 368 -17.23 23.65 14.16
C ILE A 368 -18.01 24.92 13.85
N ASP A 369 -18.66 25.48 14.86
CA ASP A 369 -19.43 26.72 14.71
C ASP A 369 -18.51 27.93 14.74
N GLU A 370 -17.83 28.14 15.87
CA GLU A 370 -16.88 29.24 16.07
C GLU A 370 -15.65 28.81 16.87
N VAL A 371 -14.51 29.46 16.58
CA VAL A 371 -13.28 29.33 17.36
C VAL A 371 -12.83 30.74 17.73
N TYR A 372 -12.80 31.06 19.02
CA TYR A 372 -12.48 32.40 19.51
C TYR A 372 -11.67 32.34 20.81
N GLU A 373 -10.95 33.42 21.11
CA GLU A 373 -10.19 33.52 22.36
C GLU A 373 -11.13 34.02 23.47
N LEU A 374 -11.31 33.23 24.53
CA LEU A 374 -12.21 33.54 25.64
C LEU A 374 -11.53 34.43 26.69
N THR A 375 -10.29 34.08 27.03
CA THR A 375 -9.39 34.88 27.88
C THR A 375 -7.96 34.73 27.36
N LYS A 376 -7.04 35.58 27.84
CA LYS A 376 -5.63 35.45 27.52
C LYS A 376 -5.15 34.05 27.91
N ASP A 377 -4.73 33.27 26.92
CA ASP A 377 -4.29 31.86 27.03
C ASP A 377 -5.42 30.82 27.21
N LEU A 378 -6.67 31.12 26.83
CA LEU A 378 -7.79 30.14 26.78
C LEU A 378 -8.66 30.36 25.52
N TRP A 379 -8.69 29.35 24.65
CA TRP A 379 -9.53 29.33 23.46
C TRP A 379 -10.84 28.60 23.73
N CYS A 380 -11.92 29.12 23.16
CA CYS A 380 -13.21 28.44 23.12
C CYS A 380 -13.48 27.93 21.70
N VAL A 381 -13.91 26.68 21.61
CA VAL A 381 -14.33 26.04 20.36
C VAL A 381 -15.80 25.65 20.54
N SER A 382 -16.69 26.39 19.88
CA SER A 382 -18.12 26.11 19.84
C SER A 382 -18.37 25.00 18.82
N LEU A 383 -18.98 23.92 19.28
CA LEU A 383 -19.31 22.72 18.52
C LEU A 383 -20.81 22.48 18.55
N ILE A 384 -21.36 22.00 17.44
CA ILE A 384 -22.77 21.60 17.35
C ILE A 384 -22.81 20.13 16.97
N LEU A 385 -23.46 19.28 17.79
CA LEU A 385 -23.63 17.87 17.46
C LEU A 385 -24.45 17.73 16.17
N LEU A 386 -23.94 16.95 15.21
CA LEU A 386 -24.63 16.71 13.95
C LEU A 386 -25.66 15.58 14.10
N ASN A 387 -26.86 15.77 13.55
CA ASN A 387 -27.85 14.70 13.43
C ASN A 387 -27.67 13.92 12.10
N ILE A 388 -28.40 12.81 11.92
CA ILE A 388 -28.34 11.99 10.70
C ILE A 388 -28.69 12.80 9.43
N ASN A 389 -29.63 13.74 9.54
CA ASN A 389 -30.09 14.53 8.41
C ASN A 389 -29.05 15.57 7.96
N ASP A 390 -28.28 16.13 8.90
CA ASP A 390 -27.22 17.10 8.62
C ASP A 390 -26.02 16.46 7.89
N LEU A 391 -25.83 15.15 8.07
CA LEU A 391 -24.76 14.36 7.45
C LEU A 391 -25.11 13.83 6.05
N SER A 392 -26.40 13.86 5.68
CA SER A 392 -26.93 13.33 4.41
C SER A 392 -26.40 14.05 3.16
N VAL A 393 -25.63 15.13 3.33
CA VAL A 393 -24.99 15.89 2.25
C VAL A 393 -23.47 15.76 2.39
N GLY A 394 -22.89 14.63 1.95
CA GLY A 394 -21.44 14.55 1.72
C GLY A 394 -20.75 13.22 2.03
N ILE A 395 -19.85 13.22 3.01
CA ILE A 395 -18.91 12.10 3.28
C ILE A 395 -19.62 10.89 3.86
N ASP A 396 -20.70 11.07 4.61
CA ASP A 396 -21.54 9.94 5.04
C ASP A 396 -22.31 9.34 3.86
N THR A 397 -22.67 10.12 2.84
CA THR A 397 -23.14 9.59 1.55
C THR A 397 -22.05 8.79 0.86
N LYS A 398 -20.78 9.26 0.86
CA LYS A 398 -19.65 8.51 0.28
C LYS A 398 -19.30 7.23 1.06
N LEU A 399 -19.35 7.29 2.38
CA LEU A 399 -19.17 6.14 3.26
C LEU A 399 -20.32 5.15 3.08
N TYR A 400 -21.55 5.64 2.97
CA TYR A 400 -22.72 4.83 2.67
C TYR A 400 -22.64 4.24 1.26
N ASP A 401 -22.28 5.00 0.24
CA ASP A 401 -22.08 4.54 -1.13
C ASP A 401 -20.95 3.51 -1.17
N TYR A 402 -19.86 3.73 -0.43
CA TYR A 402 -18.79 2.75 -0.30
C TYR A 402 -19.27 1.48 0.40
N LEU A 403 -19.99 1.61 1.51
CA LEU A 403 -20.57 0.49 2.24
C LEU A 403 -21.53 -0.27 1.35
N VAL A 404 -22.47 0.39 0.66
CA VAL A 404 -23.45 -0.21 -0.25
C VAL A 404 -22.79 -0.85 -1.46
N LYS A 405 -21.81 -0.18 -2.07
CA LYS A 405 -21.08 -0.68 -3.24
C LYS A 405 -20.21 -1.89 -2.90
N ASN A 406 -19.66 -1.95 -1.69
CA ASN A 406 -18.77 -3.02 -1.25
C ASN A 406 -19.42 -3.99 -0.25
N SER A 407 -20.70 -3.82 0.07
CA SER A 407 -21.50 -4.80 0.81
C SER A 407 -22.18 -5.70 -0.23
N LEU A 408 -21.59 -6.86 -0.55
CA LEU A 408 -22.28 -7.84 -1.36
C LEU A 408 -23.21 -8.67 -0.44
N GLY A 409 -24.33 -8.05 -0.06
CA GLY A 409 -25.45 -8.71 0.62
C GLY A 409 -25.37 -8.78 2.15
N GLU A 410 -26.48 -9.18 2.78
CA GLU A 410 -26.69 -9.22 4.24
C GLU A 410 -25.75 -10.19 5.00
N ASN A 411 -24.95 -10.98 4.28
CA ASN A 411 -24.12 -12.06 4.84
C ASN A 411 -22.61 -11.89 4.61
N GLU A 412 -22.14 -10.84 3.94
CA GLU A 412 -20.69 -10.60 3.84
C GLU A 412 -20.13 -10.02 5.15
N PRO A 413 -19.03 -10.57 5.69
CA PRO A 413 -18.46 -10.07 6.93
C PRO A 413 -18.01 -8.61 6.74
N SER A 414 -18.51 -7.71 7.58
CA SER A 414 -18.13 -6.28 7.70
C SER A 414 -16.61 -6.05 7.80
N ILE A 415 -15.88 -7.10 8.09
CA ILE A 415 -14.43 -7.23 8.09
C ILE A 415 -13.83 -6.99 6.70
N LEU A 416 -14.44 -7.56 5.66
CA LEU A 416 -13.92 -7.50 4.29
C LEU A 416 -13.97 -6.09 3.74
N ILE A 417 -15.00 -5.32 4.14
CA ILE A 417 -15.13 -3.91 3.79
C ILE A 417 -13.96 -3.10 4.35
N LEU A 418 -13.55 -3.35 5.60
CA LEU A 418 -12.41 -2.67 6.20
C LEU A 418 -11.08 -3.10 5.57
N CYS A 419 -10.90 -4.40 5.31
CA CYS A 419 -9.71 -4.91 4.61
C CYS A 419 -9.56 -4.29 3.21
N ASN A 420 -10.64 -4.29 2.42
CA ASN A 420 -10.67 -3.67 1.09
C ASN A 420 -10.37 -2.18 1.16
N PHE A 421 -10.87 -1.48 2.18
CA PHE A 421 -10.59 -0.06 2.38
C PHE A 421 -9.10 0.17 2.69
N LEU A 422 -8.51 -0.65 3.58
CA LEU A 422 -7.08 -0.58 3.90
C LEU A 422 -6.20 -0.88 2.68
N GLU A 423 -6.55 -1.87 1.87
CA GLU A 423 -5.87 -2.21 0.63
C GLU A 423 -5.91 -1.06 -0.39
N GLN A 424 -7.07 -0.40 -0.55
CA GLN A 424 -7.18 0.79 -1.40
C GLN A 424 -6.33 1.97 -0.92
N MET A 425 -6.08 2.05 0.39
CA MET A 425 -5.18 3.04 0.98
C MET A 425 -3.70 2.63 0.95
N GLY A 426 -3.37 1.45 0.40
CA GLY A 426 -2.01 0.90 0.37
C GLY A 426 -1.50 0.35 1.72
N GLU A 427 -2.39 0.21 2.71
CA GLU A 427 -2.08 -0.22 4.08
C GLU A 427 -2.19 -1.75 4.20
N PHE A 428 -1.54 -2.49 3.28
CA PHE A 428 -1.63 -3.96 3.15
C PHE A 428 -1.23 -4.70 4.43
N GLU A 429 -0.20 -4.22 5.13
CA GLU A 429 0.27 -4.82 6.39
C GLU A 429 -0.77 -4.73 7.51
N ARG A 430 -1.48 -3.60 7.61
CA ARG A 430 -2.58 -3.44 8.57
C ARG A 430 -3.76 -4.31 8.19
N SER A 431 -4.09 -4.41 6.89
CA SER A 431 -5.13 -5.33 6.41
C SER A 431 -4.81 -6.78 6.79
N ARG A 432 -3.55 -7.21 6.56
CA ARG A 432 -3.06 -8.54 6.95
C ARG A 432 -3.18 -8.81 8.44
N GLN A 433 -2.73 -7.87 9.28
CA GLN A 433 -2.84 -7.98 10.74
C GLN A 433 -4.29 -8.17 11.17
N PHE A 434 -5.21 -7.40 10.59
CA PHE A 434 -6.63 -7.49 10.89
C PHE A 434 -7.23 -8.85 10.51
N CYS A 435 -6.91 -9.39 9.33
CA CYS A 435 -7.32 -10.75 8.94
C CYS A 435 -6.82 -11.80 9.96
N HIS A 436 -5.56 -11.71 10.41
CA HIS A 436 -5.01 -12.65 11.38
C HIS A 436 -5.63 -12.55 12.77
N LEU A 437 -5.98 -11.34 13.23
CA LEU A 437 -6.67 -11.16 14.50
C LEU A 437 -8.02 -11.89 14.51
N ILE A 438 -8.76 -11.80 13.41
CA ILE A 438 -10.08 -12.41 13.30
C ILE A 438 -10.01 -13.93 13.18
N LEU A 439 -8.98 -14.46 12.50
CA LEU A 439 -8.76 -15.90 12.45
C LEU A 439 -8.58 -16.53 13.85
N ARG A 440 -8.22 -15.74 14.88
CA ARG A 440 -8.16 -16.22 16.28
C ARG A 440 -9.53 -16.58 16.86
N ASP A 441 -10.58 -15.93 16.39
CA ASP A 441 -11.97 -16.19 16.81
C ASP A 441 -12.53 -17.47 16.18
N LYS A 442 -11.71 -18.20 15.40
CA LYS A 442 -12.05 -19.45 14.73
C LYS A 442 -13.37 -19.36 13.96
N PRO A 443 -13.48 -18.44 12.97
CA PRO A 443 -14.66 -18.39 12.12
C PRO A 443 -14.83 -19.72 11.37
N GLU A 444 -16.07 -20.08 11.06
CA GLU A 444 -16.40 -21.34 10.38
C GLU A 444 -17.20 -21.07 9.09
N GLY A 445 -17.25 -22.07 8.20
CA GLY A 445 -18.02 -22.01 6.96
C GLY A 445 -17.58 -20.89 6.00
N GLN A 446 -18.57 -20.18 5.43
CA GLN A 446 -18.35 -19.17 4.38
C GLN A 446 -17.51 -17.98 4.85
N GLN A 447 -17.62 -17.61 6.13
CA GLN A 447 -16.85 -16.50 6.70
C GLN A 447 -15.35 -16.82 6.71
N LEU A 448 -14.97 -18.04 7.09
CA LEU A 448 -13.58 -18.49 7.07
C LEU A 448 -13.00 -18.43 5.65
N ILE A 449 -13.72 -19.00 4.67
CA ILE A 449 -13.29 -19.04 3.27
C ILE A 449 -13.07 -17.62 2.73
N SER A 450 -13.98 -16.70 3.04
CA SER A 450 -13.87 -15.31 2.59
C SER A 450 -12.63 -14.63 3.19
N ILE A 451 -12.34 -14.85 4.49
CA ILE A 451 -11.12 -14.31 5.12
C ILE A 451 -9.86 -14.87 4.45
N TYR A 452 -9.79 -16.18 4.19
CA TYR A 452 -8.64 -16.78 3.48
C TYR A 452 -8.51 -16.26 2.04
N SER A 453 -9.63 -16.06 1.34
CA SER A 453 -9.63 -15.46 0.00
C SER A 453 -8.99 -14.08 0.01
N HIS A 454 -9.40 -13.20 0.94
CA HIS A 454 -8.82 -11.86 1.08
C HIS A 454 -7.36 -11.90 1.52
N LEU A 455 -7.02 -12.73 2.51
CA LEU A 455 -5.64 -12.91 2.94
C LEU A 455 -4.72 -13.35 1.78
N ALA A 456 -5.22 -14.18 0.87
CA ALA A 456 -4.45 -14.58 -0.30
C ALA A 456 -4.17 -13.40 -1.26
N LEU A 457 -5.12 -12.46 -1.43
CA LEU A 457 -4.88 -11.26 -2.23
C LEU A 457 -3.93 -10.29 -1.53
N ILE A 458 -4.06 -10.10 -0.22
CA ILE A 458 -3.13 -9.27 0.56
C ILE A 458 -1.70 -9.83 0.46
N GLU A 459 -1.53 -11.15 0.58
CA GLU A 459 -0.23 -11.78 0.40
C GLU A 459 0.28 -11.69 -1.05
N TYR A 460 -0.61 -11.66 -2.04
CA TYR A 460 -0.25 -11.41 -3.44
C TYR A 460 0.27 -9.98 -3.62
N ASP A 461 -0.45 -8.98 -3.11
CA ASP A 461 -0.08 -7.56 -3.19
C ASP A 461 1.21 -7.24 -2.42
N LEU A 462 1.47 -7.95 -1.31
CA LEU A 462 2.74 -7.90 -0.58
C LEU A 462 3.90 -8.62 -1.30
N GLY A 463 3.66 -9.23 -2.47
CA GLY A 463 4.65 -9.97 -3.24
C GLY A 463 4.97 -11.38 -2.73
N ASN A 464 4.23 -11.88 -1.72
CA ASN A 464 4.40 -13.23 -1.17
C ASN A 464 3.60 -14.28 -1.99
N ILE A 465 3.85 -14.35 -3.30
CA ILE A 465 3.04 -15.09 -4.29
C ILE A 465 2.82 -16.57 -3.90
N HIS A 466 3.79 -17.24 -3.29
CA HIS A 466 3.64 -18.64 -2.85
C HIS A 466 2.73 -18.82 -1.63
N LYS A 467 2.77 -17.87 -0.69
CA LYS A 467 1.85 -17.88 0.45
C LYS A 467 0.44 -17.60 -0.05
N ALA A 468 0.30 -16.58 -0.91
CA ALA A 468 -0.96 -16.27 -1.58
C ALA A 468 -1.55 -17.51 -2.27
N LYS A 469 -0.73 -18.22 -3.05
CA LYS A 469 -1.12 -19.48 -3.69
C LYS A 469 -1.63 -20.51 -2.68
N ALA A 470 -0.83 -20.84 -1.66
CA ALA A 470 -1.18 -21.89 -0.70
C ALA A 470 -2.47 -21.56 0.06
N ILE A 471 -2.63 -20.30 0.48
CA ILE A 471 -3.81 -19.79 1.18
C ILE A 471 -5.04 -19.85 0.26
N CYS A 472 -4.89 -19.45 -1.01
CA CYS A 472 -5.99 -19.49 -1.97
C CYS A 472 -6.40 -20.92 -2.36
N GLU A 473 -5.45 -21.84 -2.52
CA GLU A 473 -5.72 -23.27 -2.76
C GLU A 473 -6.45 -23.90 -1.57
N GLN A 474 -6.05 -23.53 -0.34
CA GLN A 474 -6.75 -23.95 0.88
C GLN A 474 -8.18 -23.40 0.93
N ALA A 475 -8.38 -22.12 0.60
CA ALA A 475 -9.70 -21.50 0.53
C ALA A 475 -10.60 -22.19 -0.51
N LEU A 476 -10.04 -22.51 -1.68
CA LEU A 476 -10.75 -23.22 -2.74
C LEU A 476 -11.18 -24.63 -2.31
N ALA A 477 -10.29 -25.38 -1.64
CA ALA A 477 -10.62 -26.70 -1.12
C ALA A 477 -11.77 -26.63 -0.11
N MET A 478 -11.72 -25.67 0.83
CA MET A 478 -12.79 -25.45 1.80
C MET A 478 -14.12 -25.07 1.14
N GLN A 479 -14.10 -24.21 0.10
CA GLN A 479 -15.32 -23.86 -0.64
C GLN A 479 -15.94 -25.06 -1.34
N ILE A 480 -15.12 -25.89 -2.01
CA ILE A 480 -15.60 -27.10 -2.68
C ILE A 480 -16.24 -28.07 -1.67
N GLU A 481 -15.61 -28.27 -0.51
CA GLU A 481 -16.17 -29.12 0.55
C GLU A 481 -17.51 -28.58 1.08
N LEU A 482 -17.60 -27.26 1.28
CA LEU A 482 -18.83 -26.59 1.74
C LEU A 482 -19.96 -26.73 0.70
N ASP A 483 -19.65 -26.54 -0.59
CA ASP A 483 -20.61 -26.67 -1.68
C ASP A 483 -21.12 -28.12 -1.81
N ILE A 484 -20.25 -29.12 -1.60
CA ILE A 484 -20.64 -30.55 -1.56
C ILE A 484 -21.59 -30.82 -0.39
N GLN A 485 -21.29 -30.29 0.80
CA GLN A 485 -22.15 -30.44 1.98
C GLN A 485 -23.54 -29.80 1.77
N ASN A 486 -23.59 -28.68 1.03
CA ASN A 486 -24.83 -27.96 0.72
C ASN A 486 -25.63 -28.54 -0.46
N GLY A 487 -25.29 -29.73 -0.96
CA GLY A 487 -26.06 -30.41 -2.02
C GLY A 487 -25.53 -30.21 -3.44
N GLY A 488 -24.28 -29.76 -3.60
CA GLY A 488 -23.45 -29.96 -4.78
C GLY A 488 -23.88 -29.29 -6.09
N THR A 489 -24.76 -28.28 -6.05
CA THR A 489 -25.41 -27.75 -7.27
C THR A 489 -25.36 -26.25 -7.49
N THR A 490 -24.84 -25.45 -6.55
CA THR A 490 -24.74 -23.99 -6.76
C THR A 490 -23.32 -23.60 -7.11
N ALA A 491 -23.09 -23.32 -8.40
CA ALA A 491 -22.01 -22.43 -8.83
C ALA A 491 -22.09 -21.16 -7.95
N SER A 492 -21.11 -20.94 -7.07
CA SER A 492 -21.11 -19.83 -6.13
C SER A 492 -20.21 -18.69 -6.63
N SER A 493 -20.57 -17.44 -6.31
CA SER A 493 -19.72 -16.28 -6.59
C SER A 493 -18.35 -16.42 -5.92
N ALA A 494 -18.30 -16.98 -4.71
CA ALA A 494 -17.07 -17.27 -3.98
C ALA A 494 -16.14 -18.23 -4.76
N LEU A 495 -16.71 -19.29 -5.36
CA LEU A 495 -15.95 -20.22 -6.19
C LEU A 495 -15.34 -19.50 -7.41
N ASN A 496 -16.10 -18.65 -8.09
CA ASN A 496 -15.56 -17.81 -9.18
C ASN A 496 -14.39 -16.93 -8.68
N HIS A 497 -14.57 -16.18 -7.59
CA HIS A 497 -13.53 -15.30 -7.07
C HIS A 497 -12.23 -16.05 -6.76
N LEU A 498 -12.33 -17.24 -6.17
CA LEU A 498 -11.17 -18.09 -5.85
C LEU A 498 -10.47 -18.61 -7.12
N HIS A 499 -11.22 -19.06 -8.12
CA HIS A 499 -10.63 -19.44 -9.41
C HIS A 499 -9.97 -18.24 -10.11
N SER A 500 -10.62 -17.08 -10.12
CA SER A 500 -10.05 -15.85 -10.71
C SER A 500 -8.76 -15.42 -10.00
N ARG A 501 -8.71 -15.50 -8.66
CA ARG A 501 -7.50 -15.20 -7.86
C ARG A 501 -6.37 -16.19 -8.13
N LEU A 502 -6.67 -17.49 -8.21
CA LEU A 502 -5.67 -18.49 -8.62
C LEU A 502 -5.19 -18.25 -10.05
N GLY A 503 -6.08 -17.85 -10.97
CA GLY A 503 -5.72 -17.42 -12.31
C GLY A 503 -4.66 -16.33 -12.30
N LEU A 504 -4.87 -15.29 -11.49
CA LEU A 504 -3.93 -14.17 -11.33
C LEU A 504 -2.59 -14.63 -10.73
N ILE A 505 -2.65 -15.38 -9.63
CA ILE A 505 -1.46 -15.90 -8.93
C ILE A 505 -0.62 -16.80 -9.85
N PHE A 506 -1.25 -17.69 -10.62
CA PHE A 506 -0.53 -18.55 -11.56
C PHE A 506 0.03 -17.79 -12.77
N SER A 507 -0.60 -16.69 -13.18
CA SER A 507 -0.03 -15.81 -14.21
C SER A 507 1.26 -15.17 -13.71
N GLU A 508 1.26 -14.66 -12.48
CA GLU A 508 2.45 -14.06 -11.86
C GLU A 508 3.58 -15.09 -11.66
N LEU A 509 3.25 -16.34 -11.33
CA LEU A 509 4.23 -17.43 -11.25
C LEU A 509 4.77 -17.88 -12.64
N GLY A 510 4.22 -17.35 -13.73
CA GLY A 510 4.58 -17.73 -15.11
C GLY A 510 4.03 -19.10 -15.56
N ASP A 511 3.12 -19.72 -14.79
CA ASP A 511 2.42 -20.96 -15.18
C ASP A 511 1.11 -20.61 -15.91
N TYR A 512 1.25 -19.98 -17.07
CA TYR A 512 0.12 -19.46 -17.86
C TYR A 512 -0.90 -20.54 -18.27
N LYS A 513 -0.47 -21.81 -18.33
CA LYS A 513 -1.39 -22.92 -18.62
C LYS A 513 -2.40 -23.12 -17.50
N ARG A 514 -1.92 -23.13 -16.25
CA ARG A 514 -2.83 -23.20 -15.09
C ARG A 514 -3.63 -21.92 -14.97
N ALA A 515 -3.03 -20.76 -15.20
CA ALA A 515 -3.74 -19.49 -15.20
C ALA A 515 -4.97 -19.54 -16.12
N VAL A 516 -4.79 -19.97 -17.38
CA VAL A 516 -5.89 -20.18 -18.33
C VAL A 516 -6.92 -21.17 -17.81
N GLN A 517 -6.51 -22.33 -17.27
CA GLN A 517 -7.45 -23.32 -16.72
C GLN A 517 -8.33 -22.73 -15.61
N TYR A 518 -7.74 -21.98 -14.69
CA TYR A 518 -8.46 -21.32 -13.60
C TYR A 518 -9.39 -20.22 -14.12
N TYR A 519 -8.94 -19.40 -15.07
CA TYR A 519 -9.81 -18.38 -15.69
C TYR A 519 -10.93 -18.97 -16.54
N GLU A 520 -10.71 -20.11 -17.21
CA GLU A 520 -11.77 -20.85 -17.92
C GLU A 520 -12.82 -21.36 -16.94
N GLN A 521 -12.40 -21.91 -15.80
CA GLN A 521 -13.31 -22.34 -14.74
C GLN A 521 -14.10 -21.16 -14.15
N ALA A 522 -13.44 -20.05 -13.84
CA ALA A 522 -14.07 -18.82 -13.37
C ALA A 522 -15.13 -18.30 -14.37
N THR A 523 -14.78 -18.23 -15.66
CA THR A 523 -15.67 -17.76 -16.72
C THR A 523 -16.85 -18.71 -16.94
N LEU A 524 -16.63 -20.03 -16.83
CA LEU A 524 -17.69 -21.03 -16.92
C LEU A 524 -18.68 -20.91 -15.75
N ILE A 525 -18.17 -20.74 -14.52
CA ILE A 525 -19.00 -20.51 -13.33
C ILE A 525 -19.84 -19.25 -13.52
N ASN A 526 -19.22 -18.16 -13.98
CA ASN A 526 -19.93 -16.91 -14.27
C ASN A 526 -21.03 -17.09 -15.32
N ALA A 527 -20.79 -17.85 -16.39
CA ALA A 527 -21.80 -18.14 -17.41
C ALA A 527 -22.96 -19.03 -16.91
N ILE A 528 -22.81 -19.72 -15.78
CA ILE A 528 -23.87 -20.49 -15.13
C ILE A 528 -24.68 -19.61 -14.16
N VAL A 529 -24.02 -18.67 -13.48
CA VAL A 529 -24.62 -17.83 -12.44
C VAL A 529 -25.30 -16.59 -13.02
N LEU A 530 -24.75 -16.03 -14.09
CA LEU A 530 -25.20 -14.80 -14.73
C LEU A 530 -25.98 -15.11 -16.01
N ASP A 531 -26.88 -14.21 -16.39
CA ASP A 531 -27.58 -14.29 -17.68
C ASP A 531 -26.59 -14.16 -18.85
N GLU A 532 -26.88 -14.78 -20.01
CA GLU A 532 -25.99 -14.77 -21.18
C GLU A 532 -25.64 -13.37 -21.70
N ASP A 533 -26.51 -12.40 -21.39
CA ASP A 533 -26.43 -11.00 -21.80
C ASP A 533 -25.82 -10.08 -20.71
N ASP A 534 -25.41 -10.64 -19.57
CA ASP A 534 -24.86 -9.89 -18.46
C ASP A 534 -23.46 -9.34 -18.78
N VAL A 535 -23.27 -8.04 -18.58
CA VAL A 535 -22.02 -7.33 -18.87
C VAL A 535 -20.85 -7.84 -18.03
N ASP A 536 -21.11 -8.36 -16.82
CA ASP A 536 -20.08 -8.86 -15.92
C ASP A 536 -19.36 -10.11 -16.48
N LEU A 537 -19.97 -10.82 -17.43
CA LEU A 537 -19.30 -11.87 -18.20
C LEU A 537 -18.08 -11.35 -18.98
N ALA A 538 -18.09 -10.07 -19.38
CA ALA A 538 -16.96 -9.46 -20.09
C ALA A 538 -15.68 -9.41 -19.24
N VAL A 539 -15.79 -9.32 -17.92
CA VAL A 539 -14.63 -9.33 -17.01
C VAL A 539 -13.92 -10.68 -17.08
N GLY A 540 -14.68 -11.79 -17.07
CA GLY A 540 -14.12 -13.14 -17.23
C GLY A 540 -13.42 -13.32 -18.57
N PHE A 541 -14.05 -12.87 -19.67
CA PHE A 541 -13.43 -12.91 -21.00
C PHE A 541 -12.19 -12.01 -21.13
N ASN A 542 -12.16 -10.86 -20.45
CA ASN A 542 -10.98 -10.00 -20.40
C ASN A 542 -9.80 -10.71 -19.72
N ASN A 543 -10.02 -11.28 -18.54
CA ASN A 543 -9.00 -12.02 -17.81
C ASN A 543 -8.49 -13.23 -18.60
N LEU A 544 -9.41 -13.99 -19.21
CA LEU A 544 -9.07 -15.12 -20.07
C LEU A 544 -8.28 -14.67 -21.31
N GLY A 545 -8.63 -13.51 -21.88
CA GLY A 545 -7.91 -12.89 -22.99
C GLY A 545 -6.46 -12.56 -22.64
N VAL A 546 -6.23 -11.94 -21.49
CA VAL A 546 -4.88 -11.65 -20.96
C VAL A 546 -4.11 -12.94 -20.72
N ALA A 547 -4.70 -13.94 -20.07
CA ALA A 547 -4.04 -15.22 -19.82
C ALA A 547 -3.67 -15.97 -21.12
N TYR A 548 -4.52 -15.90 -22.15
CA TYR A 548 -4.18 -16.45 -23.47
C TYR A 548 -3.08 -15.67 -24.20
N LYS A 549 -3.02 -14.35 -24.01
CA LYS A 549 -1.94 -13.49 -24.51
C LYS A 549 -0.62 -13.92 -23.88
N ASP A 550 -0.56 -14.04 -22.55
CA ASP A 550 0.63 -14.47 -21.81
C ASP A 550 1.05 -15.91 -22.18
N LEU A 551 0.08 -16.78 -22.49
CA LEU A 551 0.34 -18.12 -23.02
C LEU A 551 0.92 -18.11 -24.46
N GLY A 552 0.83 -16.99 -25.16
CA GLY A 552 1.25 -16.81 -26.56
C GLY A 552 0.23 -17.28 -27.60
N ASP A 553 -1.03 -17.55 -27.21
CA ASP A 553 -2.14 -17.86 -28.12
C ASP A 553 -2.94 -16.59 -28.45
N PHE A 554 -2.32 -15.71 -29.25
CA PHE A 554 -2.91 -14.41 -29.61
C PHE A 554 -4.24 -14.53 -30.35
N LYS A 555 -4.51 -15.67 -31.01
CA LYS A 555 -5.80 -15.89 -31.71
C LYS A 555 -6.93 -16.07 -30.70
N LYS A 556 -6.74 -16.92 -29.70
CA LYS A 556 -7.73 -17.09 -28.63
C LYS A 556 -7.85 -15.85 -27.75
N ALA A 557 -6.74 -15.17 -27.48
CA ALA A 557 -6.73 -13.92 -26.75
C ALA A 557 -7.65 -12.89 -27.42
N LEU A 558 -7.43 -12.62 -28.71
CA LEU A 558 -8.25 -11.68 -29.48
C LEU A 558 -9.71 -12.15 -29.62
N TYR A 559 -9.97 -13.45 -29.73
CA TYR A 559 -11.35 -13.97 -29.72
C TYR A 559 -12.07 -13.66 -28.39
N CYS A 560 -11.41 -13.86 -27.25
CA CYS A 560 -12.00 -13.54 -25.95
C CYS A 560 -12.23 -12.02 -25.81
N LEU A 561 -11.27 -11.21 -26.24
CA LEU A 561 -11.33 -9.76 -26.07
C LEU A 561 -12.27 -9.07 -27.06
N GLU A 562 -12.14 -9.33 -28.37
CA GLU A 562 -12.92 -8.66 -29.41
C GLU A 562 -14.30 -9.30 -29.61
N ASP A 563 -14.37 -10.62 -29.73
CA ASP A 563 -15.60 -11.32 -30.10
C ASP A 563 -16.52 -11.62 -28.91
N ARG A 564 -15.98 -11.72 -27.69
CA ARG A 564 -16.79 -11.98 -26.48
C ARG A 564 -16.93 -10.73 -25.62
N ALA A 565 -15.84 -10.21 -25.04
CA ALA A 565 -15.90 -9.09 -24.09
C ALA A 565 -16.39 -7.78 -24.74
N LEU A 566 -15.69 -7.31 -25.77
CA LEU A 566 -15.96 -5.99 -26.37
C LEU A 566 -17.35 -5.93 -27.02
N LYS A 567 -17.77 -6.97 -27.75
CA LYS A 567 -19.10 -7.02 -28.36
C LYS A 567 -20.22 -6.98 -27.33
N LEU A 568 -20.07 -7.72 -26.23
CA LEU A 568 -21.04 -7.75 -25.15
C LEU A 568 -21.16 -6.36 -24.51
N GLN A 569 -20.02 -5.76 -24.15
CA GLN A 569 -19.97 -4.41 -23.58
C GLN A 569 -20.57 -3.36 -24.52
N LEU A 570 -20.21 -3.35 -25.81
CA LEU A 570 -20.77 -2.38 -26.78
C LEU A 570 -22.29 -2.52 -26.98
N SER A 571 -22.87 -3.68 -26.70
CA SER A 571 -24.31 -3.90 -26.83
C SER A 571 -25.12 -3.34 -25.65
N LYS A 572 -24.49 -3.12 -24.49
CA LYS A 572 -25.16 -2.73 -23.23
C LYS A 572 -24.64 -1.41 -22.63
N LEU A 573 -23.41 -1.03 -22.91
CA LEU A 573 -22.73 0.12 -22.31
C LEU A 573 -22.66 1.31 -23.27
N PRO A 574 -22.67 2.56 -22.76
CA PRO A 574 -22.43 3.74 -23.58
C PRO A 574 -20.99 3.76 -24.13
N PRO A 575 -20.74 4.41 -25.28
CA PRO A 575 -19.42 4.39 -25.95
C PRO A 575 -18.24 4.89 -25.12
N ASN A 576 -18.48 5.70 -24.09
CA ASN A 576 -17.46 6.28 -23.21
C ASN A 576 -17.42 5.58 -21.84
N HIS A 577 -17.94 4.36 -21.70
CA HIS A 577 -17.91 3.65 -20.43
C HIS A 577 -16.46 3.23 -20.07
N PRO A 578 -16.00 3.40 -18.82
CA PRO A 578 -14.64 3.00 -18.40
C PRO A 578 -14.28 1.54 -18.69
N ASP A 579 -15.23 0.61 -18.58
CA ASP A 579 -14.97 -0.81 -18.87
C ASP A 579 -14.56 -1.07 -20.32
N LEU A 580 -15.02 -0.25 -21.27
CA LEU A 580 -14.56 -0.31 -22.66
C LEU A 580 -13.09 0.08 -22.76
N ALA A 581 -12.62 1.03 -21.95
CA ALA A 581 -11.23 1.45 -21.92
C ALA A 581 -10.32 0.31 -21.44
N ILE A 582 -10.73 -0.46 -20.43
CA ILE A 582 -10.00 -1.66 -19.96
C ILE A 582 -9.88 -2.68 -21.10
N THR A 583 -11.00 -3.02 -21.75
CA THR A 583 -11.02 -3.99 -22.85
C THR A 583 -10.18 -3.52 -24.04
N TYR A 584 -10.29 -2.24 -24.44
CA TYR A 584 -9.46 -1.68 -25.51
C TYR A 584 -7.97 -1.66 -25.14
N SER A 585 -7.61 -1.41 -23.88
CA SER A 585 -6.23 -1.48 -23.43
C SER A 585 -5.66 -2.89 -23.60
N ASN A 586 -6.40 -3.92 -23.16
CA ASN A 586 -5.98 -5.32 -23.30
C ASN A 586 -5.88 -5.76 -24.76
N ILE A 587 -6.80 -5.30 -25.63
CA ILE A 587 -6.73 -5.53 -27.08
C ILE A 587 -5.49 -4.84 -27.67
N GLY A 588 -5.22 -3.60 -27.25
CA GLY A 588 -4.07 -2.83 -27.68
C GLY A 588 -2.75 -3.53 -27.36
N GLU A 589 -2.60 -3.98 -26.12
CA GLU A 589 -1.43 -4.74 -25.67
C GLU A 589 -1.28 -6.07 -26.41
N THR A 590 -2.37 -6.82 -26.56
CA THR A 590 -2.39 -8.09 -27.32
C THR A 590 -1.95 -7.88 -28.77
N TYR A 591 -2.40 -6.81 -29.43
CA TYR A 591 -1.94 -6.48 -30.78
C TYR A 591 -0.48 -6.04 -30.82
N SER A 592 0.00 -5.34 -29.79
CA SER A 592 1.40 -4.93 -29.67
C SER A 592 2.33 -6.15 -29.61
N GLU A 593 2.04 -7.11 -28.73
CA GLU A 593 2.80 -8.36 -28.61
C GLU A 593 2.68 -9.26 -29.84
N ASN A 594 1.51 -9.27 -30.47
CA ASN A 594 1.27 -9.97 -31.74
C ASN A 594 1.98 -9.27 -32.94
N GLY A 595 2.58 -8.09 -32.74
CA GLY A 595 3.34 -7.35 -33.76
C GLY A 595 2.49 -6.50 -34.71
N ASN A 596 1.19 -6.32 -34.44
CA ASN A 596 0.31 -5.42 -35.19
C ASN A 596 0.21 -4.05 -34.52
N TYR A 597 1.30 -3.30 -34.57
CA TYR A 597 1.43 -2.01 -33.87
C TYR A 597 0.42 -0.96 -34.32
N ARG A 598 -0.09 -1.02 -35.56
CA ARG A 598 -1.14 -0.10 -36.03
C ARG A 598 -2.43 -0.28 -35.24
N LYS A 599 -2.94 -1.51 -35.16
CA LYS A 599 -4.14 -1.81 -34.38
C LYS A 599 -3.91 -1.57 -32.88
N ALA A 600 -2.71 -1.86 -32.38
CA ALA A 600 -2.36 -1.54 -30.99
C ALA A 600 -2.55 -0.05 -30.68
N ARG A 601 -1.99 0.81 -31.55
CA ARG A 601 -2.11 2.26 -31.44
C ARG A 601 -3.56 2.73 -31.52
N GLU A 602 -4.32 2.26 -32.51
CA GLU A 602 -5.74 2.61 -32.67
C GLU A 602 -6.56 2.31 -31.40
N ASN A 603 -6.31 1.18 -30.74
CA ASN A 603 -7.02 0.81 -29.52
C ASN A 603 -6.57 1.67 -28.33
N HIS A 604 -5.28 1.92 -28.12
CA HIS A 604 -4.84 2.83 -27.05
C HIS A 604 -5.27 4.28 -27.27
N GLU A 605 -5.39 4.75 -28.52
CA GLU A 605 -5.98 6.06 -28.83
C GLU A 605 -7.47 6.12 -28.47
N ARG A 606 -8.21 5.00 -28.60
CA ARG A 606 -9.60 4.91 -28.09
C ARG A 606 -9.66 4.95 -26.56
N VAL A 607 -8.74 4.26 -25.88
CA VAL A 607 -8.61 4.35 -24.41
C VAL A 607 -8.43 5.82 -24.00
N LEU A 608 -7.47 6.51 -24.63
CA LEU A 608 -7.19 7.92 -24.34
C LEU A 608 -8.42 8.81 -24.59
N ALA A 609 -9.18 8.57 -25.67
CA ALA A 609 -10.39 9.32 -25.97
C ALA A 609 -11.49 9.12 -24.90
N ILE A 610 -11.66 7.90 -24.39
CA ILE A 610 -12.60 7.61 -23.30
C ILE A 610 -12.14 8.32 -22.01
N GLU A 611 -10.86 8.20 -21.67
CA GLU A 611 -10.27 8.81 -20.48
C GLU A 611 -10.38 10.34 -20.51
N GLN A 612 -10.12 10.98 -21.65
CA GLN A 612 -10.23 12.44 -21.80
C GLN A 612 -11.65 12.98 -21.59
N VAL A 613 -12.67 12.15 -21.80
CA VAL A 613 -14.08 12.53 -21.59
C VAL A 613 -14.55 12.20 -20.17
N THR A 614 -14.02 11.12 -19.58
CA THR A 614 -14.49 10.59 -18.29
C THR A 614 -13.69 11.04 -17.08
N LEU A 615 -12.42 11.42 -17.28
CA LEU A 615 -11.48 11.77 -16.21
C LEU A 615 -11.09 13.25 -16.27
N PRO A 616 -10.79 13.88 -15.12
CA PRO A 616 -10.19 15.21 -15.09
C PRO A 616 -8.84 15.26 -15.83
N PRO A 617 -8.41 16.45 -16.30
CA PRO A 617 -7.07 16.63 -16.84
C PRO A 617 -6.00 16.16 -15.84
N LEU A 618 -4.94 15.53 -16.36
CA LEU A 618 -3.80 14.98 -15.59
C LEU A 618 -4.19 13.90 -14.56
N HIS A 619 -5.28 13.16 -14.78
CA HIS A 619 -5.64 12.04 -13.90
C HIS A 619 -4.55 10.93 -13.91
N PRO A 620 -4.21 10.35 -12.73
CA PRO A 620 -3.17 9.31 -12.62
C PRO A 620 -3.34 8.11 -13.57
N SER A 621 -4.58 7.68 -13.82
CA SER A 621 -4.87 6.54 -14.72
C SER A 621 -4.38 6.76 -16.15
N THR A 622 -4.43 7.99 -16.65
CA THR A 622 -4.01 8.32 -18.03
C THR A 622 -2.51 8.10 -18.26
N LYS A 623 -1.70 8.05 -17.19
CA LYS A 623 -0.28 7.70 -17.25
C LYS A 623 -0.04 6.36 -17.95
N ALA A 624 -0.84 5.34 -17.62
CA ALA A 624 -0.68 4.00 -18.20
C ALA A 624 -0.95 4.03 -19.72
N THR A 625 -1.99 4.74 -20.14
CA THR A 625 -2.34 4.94 -21.55
C THR A 625 -1.24 5.65 -22.33
N PHE A 626 -0.66 6.72 -21.77
CA PHE A 626 0.47 7.40 -22.39
C PHE A 626 1.70 6.49 -22.52
N ASN A 627 2.01 5.71 -21.50
CA ASN A 627 3.12 4.75 -21.57
C ASN A 627 2.88 3.68 -22.65
N ASN A 628 1.67 3.13 -22.75
CA ASN A 628 1.34 2.14 -23.77
C ASN A 628 1.41 2.72 -25.18
N LEU A 629 0.89 3.94 -25.40
CA LEU A 629 1.04 4.66 -26.66
C LEU A 629 2.51 4.93 -27.01
N ALA A 630 3.32 5.30 -26.02
CA ALA A 630 4.74 5.54 -26.20
C ALA A 630 5.49 4.27 -26.65
N VAL A 631 5.23 3.14 -25.99
CA VAL A 631 5.81 1.83 -26.37
C VAL A 631 5.42 1.45 -27.80
N VAL A 632 4.15 1.63 -28.18
CA VAL A 632 3.72 1.32 -29.55
C VAL A 632 4.36 2.27 -30.57
N CYS A 633 4.50 3.57 -30.26
CA CYS A 633 5.18 4.52 -31.14
C CYS A 633 6.68 4.18 -31.30
N GLU A 634 7.35 3.74 -30.23
CA GLU A 634 8.73 3.23 -30.28
C GLU A 634 8.85 2.05 -31.23
N LYS A 635 7.95 1.05 -31.11
CA LYS A 635 7.95 -0.15 -31.97
C LYS A 635 7.68 0.15 -33.46
N VAL A 636 6.94 1.22 -33.75
CA VAL A 636 6.72 1.72 -35.12
C VAL A 636 7.93 2.52 -35.65
N GLY A 637 8.80 2.99 -34.76
CA GLY A 637 9.95 3.84 -35.08
C GLY A 637 9.66 5.35 -35.05
N ASP A 638 8.52 5.75 -34.47
CA ASP A 638 8.18 7.17 -34.22
C ASP A 638 8.67 7.58 -32.83
N TYR A 639 9.99 7.73 -32.69
CA TYR A 639 10.64 8.01 -31.41
C TYR A 639 10.29 9.38 -30.84
N ASP A 640 10.00 10.38 -31.68
CA ASP A 640 9.63 11.71 -31.22
C ASP A 640 8.23 11.70 -30.58
N ALA A 641 7.26 10.99 -31.17
CA ALA A 641 5.95 10.79 -30.56
C ALA A 641 6.04 9.97 -29.26
N ALA A 642 6.87 8.93 -29.23
CA ALA A 642 7.09 8.12 -28.03
C ALA A 642 7.62 8.97 -26.85
N LEU A 643 8.63 9.81 -27.10
CA LEU A 643 9.15 10.75 -26.09
C LEU A 643 8.11 11.80 -25.69
N ALA A 644 7.25 12.26 -26.59
CA ALA A 644 6.17 13.19 -26.26
C ALA A 644 5.16 12.57 -25.28
N TYR A 645 4.72 11.33 -25.53
CA TYR A 645 3.82 10.63 -24.62
C TYR A 645 4.46 10.33 -23.26
N HIS A 646 5.74 9.93 -23.20
CA HIS A 646 6.41 9.78 -21.91
C HIS A 646 6.56 11.09 -21.13
N ARG A 647 6.74 12.24 -21.82
CA ARG A 647 6.72 13.55 -21.15
C ARG A 647 5.35 13.87 -20.56
N GLN A 648 4.26 13.52 -21.26
CA GLN A 648 2.90 13.66 -20.72
C GLN A 648 2.67 12.75 -19.52
N ALA A 649 3.16 11.49 -19.56
CA ALA A 649 3.12 10.60 -18.42
C ALA A 649 3.89 11.16 -17.20
N LEU A 650 5.04 11.81 -17.44
CA LEU A 650 5.82 12.47 -16.40
C LEU A 650 5.11 13.71 -15.82
N GLU A 651 4.39 14.47 -16.65
CA GLU A 651 3.57 15.60 -16.20
C GLU A 651 2.45 15.16 -15.26
N VAL A 652 1.76 14.06 -15.60
CA VAL A 652 0.76 13.42 -14.72
C VAL A 652 1.40 13.01 -13.39
N LEU A 653 2.59 12.42 -13.43
CA LEU A 653 3.31 11.99 -12.22
C LEU A 653 3.70 13.17 -11.32
N LEU A 654 4.26 14.23 -11.89
CA LEU A 654 4.66 15.44 -11.16
C LEU A 654 3.46 16.15 -10.51
N HIS A 655 2.29 16.08 -11.13
CA HIS A 655 1.07 16.66 -10.58
C HIS A 655 0.48 15.82 -9.45
N SER A 656 0.59 14.49 -9.53
CA SER A 656 -0.22 13.58 -8.71
C SER A 656 0.54 12.88 -7.58
N PHE A 657 1.87 12.82 -7.63
CA PHE A 657 2.68 12.05 -6.69
C PHE A 657 3.88 12.84 -6.18
N ALA A 658 4.35 12.48 -4.98
CA ALA A 658 5.61 12.97 -4.44
C ALA A 658 6.80 12.42 -5.25
N LEU A 659 7.92 13.16 -5.24
CA LEU A 659 9.10 12.86 -6.09
C LEU A 659 9.81 11.54 -5.77
N ASP A 660 9.49 10.92 -4.64
CA ASP A 660 9.97 9.62 -4.20
C ASP A 660 9.07 8.46 -4.68
N HIS A 661 8.09 8.70 -5.56
CA HIS A 661 7.21 7.66 -6.07
C HIS A 661 7.89 6.79 -7.15
N ILE A 662 7.83 5.46 -7.01
CA ILE A 662 8.55 4.49 -7.86
C ILE A 662 8.29 4.65 -9.38
N SER A 663 7.09 5.12 -9.76
CA SER A 663 6.73 5.33 -11.17
C SER A 663 7.58 6.37 -11.90
N PHE A 664 8.27 7.28 -11.19
CA PHE A 664 9.25 8.17 -11.82
C PHE A 664 10.38 7.35 -12.43
N GLY A 665 10.93 6.40 -11.67
CA GLY A 665 11.96 5.48 -12.12
C GLY A 665 11.53 4.67 -13.34
N THR A 666 10.34 4.07 -13.31
CA THR A 666 9.81 3.28 -14.43
C THR A 666 9.65 4.12 -15.71
N THR A 667 9.19 5.37 -15.58
CA THR A 667 8.99 6.27 -16.73
C THR A 667 10.32 6.70 -17.36
N TYR A 668 11.33 7.04 -16.53
CA TYR A 668 12.67 7.35 -17.03
C TYR A 668 13.34 6.14 -17.69
N ASN A 669 13.17 4.93 -17.14
CA ASN A 669 13.64 3.69 -17.75
C ASN A 669 13.00 3.49 -19.15
N ASN A 670 11.71 3.72 -19.30
CA ASN A 670 11.04 3.58 -20.60
C ASN A 670 11.50 4.65 -21.60
N MET A 671 11.70 5.90 -21.17
CA MET A 671 12.30 6.94 -22.03
C MET A 671 13.71 6.57 -22.49
N ALA A 672 14.51 5.97 -21.61
CA ALA A 672 15.84 5.49 -21.95
C ALA A 672 15.80 4.40 -23.03
N VAL A 673 14.82 3.49 -22.99
CA VAL A 673 14.59 2.51 -24.06
C VAL A 673 14.31 3.20 -25.40
N VAL A 674 13.53 4.28 -25.41
CA VAL A 674 13.27 5.04 -26.65
C VAL A 674 14.56 5.65 -27.23
N PHE A 675 15.42 6.23 -26.37
CA PHE A 675 16.72 6.74 -26.80
C PHE A 675 17.66 5.63 -27.30
N ASP A 676 17.65 4.46 -26.65
CA ASP A 676 18.39 3.27 -27.10
C ASP A 676 17.95 2.85 -28.51
N CYS A 677 16.65 2.68 -28.72
CA CYS A 677 16.07 2.31 -30.02
C CYS A 677 16.36 3.34 -31.12
N ARG A 678 16.45 4.64 -30.76
CA ARG A 678 16.86 5.73 -31.66
C ARG A 678 18.37 5.70 -31.99
N GLY A 679 19.18 5.02 -31.18
CA GLY A 679 20.64 4.94 -31.29
C GLY A 679 21.39 6.00 -30.47
N ASP A 680 20.69 6.78 -29.66
CA ASP A 680 21.26 7.85 -28.82
C ASP A 680 21.73 7.28 -27.47
N PHE A 681 22.72 6.38 -27.52
CA PHE A 681 23.13 5.56 -26.36
C PHE A 681 23.56 6.36 -25.13
N ASP A 682 24.22 7.51 -25.33
CA ASP A 682 24.69 8.32 -24.20
C ASP A 682 23.53 9.01 -23.47
N GLU A 683 22.51 9.48 -24.19
CA GLU A 683 21.29 10.01 -23.56
C GLU A 683 20.45 8.91 -22.91
N ALA A 684 20.40 7.72 -23.52
CA ALA A 684 19.76 6.56 -22.90
C ALA A 684 20.41 6.20 -21.55
N LEU A 685 21.75 6.12 -21.48
CA LEU A 685 22.46 5.88 -20.22
C LEU A 685 22.15 6.94 -19.16
N ARG A 686 22.10 8.23 -19.53
CA ARG A 686 21.73 9.31 -18.60
C ARG A 686 20.32 9.15 -18.04
N HIS A 687 19.38 8.66 -18.84
CA HIS A 687 18.00 8.44 -18.39
C HIS A 687 17.90 7.16 -17.54
N TYR A 688 18.68 6.12 -17.82
CA TYR A 688 18.79 4.97 -16.92
C TYR A 688 19.43 5.33 -15.58
N ASP A 689 20.47 6.18 -15.56
CA ASP A 689 21.07 6.66 -14.31
C ASP A 689 20.04 7.42 -13.45
N LYS A 690 19.25 8.29 -14.08
CA LYS A 690 18.12 8.95 -13.42
C LYS A 690 17.06 7.95 -12.93
N ALA A 691 16.74 6.94 -13.73
CA ALA A 691 15.79 5.92 -13.34
C ALA A 691 16.26 5.19 -12.07
N LEU A 692 17.54 4.80 -12.01
CA LEU A 692 18.15 4.18 -10.83
C LEU A 692 18.13 5.12 -9.61
N GLU A 693 18.42 6.41 -9.79
CA GLU A 693 18.34 7.40 -8.70
C GLU A 693 16.95 7.44 -8.05
N TYR A 694 15.89 7.54 -8.87
CA TYR A 694 14.51 7.50 -8.37
C TYR A 694 14.17 6.15 -7.72
N LEU A 695 14.48 5.03 -8.38
CA LEU A 695 14.17 3.69 -7.86
C LEU A 695 14.84 3.42 -6.51
N LEU A 696 16.11 3.82 -6.36
CA LEU A 696 16.86 3.66 -5.11
C LEU A 696 16.31 4.56 -4.00
N ALA A 697 15.93 5.80 -4.33
CA ALA A 697 15.29 6.70 -3.38
C ALA A 697 13.91 6.18 -2.91
N SER A 698 13.12 5.62 -3.83
CA SER A 698 11.79 5.07 -3.54
C SER A 698 11.81 3.78 -2.71
N VAL A 699 12.68 2.83 -3.08
CA VAL A 699 12.64 1.47 -2.51
C VAL A 699 13.62 1.32 -1.34
N GLY A 700 14.66 2.15 -1.27
CA GLY A 700 15.66 2.11 -0.20
C GLY A 700 16.58 0.88 -0.24
N THR A 701 16.49 0.03 -1.27
CA THR A 701 17.34 -1.16 -1.45
C THR A 701 17.74 -1.35 -2.90
N ASP A 702 18.88 -2.03 -3.13
CA ASP A 702 19.33 -2.43 -4.46
C ASP A 702 18.62 -3.68 -5.01
N ASN A 703 17.80 -4.35 -4.19
CA ASN A 703 17.18 -5.63 -4.51
C ASN A 703 15.71 -5.44 -4.92
N HIS A 704 15.50 -4.84 -6.09
CA HIS A 704 14.16 -4.64 -6.65
C HIS A 704 14.07 -5.09 -8.12
N PRO A 705 12.93 -5.68 -8.58
CA PRO A 705 12.76 -6.10 -9.97
C PRO A 705 12.97 -4.97 -11.00
N ASP A 706 12.50 -3.76 -10.72
CA ASP A 706 12.70 -2.61 -11.62
C ASP A 706 14.17 -2.20 -11.74
N ILE A 707 14.96 -2.35 -10.66
CA ILE A 707 16.41 -2.10 -10.68
C ILE A 707 17.10 -3.18 -11.53
N ALA A 708 16.70 -4.45 -11.37
CA ALA A 708 17.21 -5.55 -12.17
C ALA A 708 16.93 -5.35 -13.68
N SER A 709 15.72 -4.90 -14.03
CA SER A 709 15.31 -4.54 -15.39
C SER A 709 16.16 -3.40 -15.94
N THR A 710 16.36 -2.34 -15.15
CA THR A 710 17.18 -1.19 -15.53
C THR A 710 18.64 -1.60 -15.78
N TYR A 711 19.25 -2.41 -14.90
CA TYR A 711 20.59 -2.96 -15.13
C TYR A 711 20.67 -3.83 -16.38
N ASN A 712 19.65 -4.64 -16.65
CA ASN A 712 19.62 -5.47 -17.85
C ASN A 712 19.63 -4.59 -19.12
N ASN A 713 18.87 -3.49 -19.11
CA ASN A 713 18.82 -2.57 -20.24
C ASN A 713 20.13 -1.80 -20.43
N ILE A 714 20.76 -1.34 -19.35
CA ILE A 714 22.11 -0.74 -19.39
C ILE A 714 23.13 -1.75 -19.95
N GLY A 715 23.06 -3.01 -19.51
CA GLY A 715 23.89 -4.10 -20.02
C GLY A 715 23.72 -4.30 -21.53
N MET A 716 22.49 -4.18 -22.05
CA MET A 716 22.20 -4.25 -23.48
C MET A 716 22.83 -3.09 -24.25
N ILE A 717 22.79 -1.86 -23.74
CA ILE A 717 23.47 -0.71 -24.37
C ILE A 717 24.98 -0.97 -24.48
N HIS A 718 25.61 -1.39 -23.39
CA HIS A 718 27.04 -1.70 -23.40
C HIS A 718 27.37 -2.83 -24.39
N PHE A 719 26.49 -3.84 -24.50
CA PHE A 719 26.65 -4.90 -25.50
C PHE A 719 26.59 -4.35 -26.93
N GLN A 720 25.63 -3.47 -27.24
CA GLN A 720 25.50 -2.81 -28.54
C GLN A 720 26.71 -1.91 -28.87
N LYS A 721 27.26 -1.21 -27.86
CA LYS A 721 28.52 -0.43 -27.95
C LYS A 721 29.77 -1.33 -28.04
N LYS A 722 29.64 -2.66 -28.02
CA LYS A 722 30.72 -3.67 -27.99
C LYS A 722 31.62 -3.58 -26.74
N GLN A 723 31.12 -2.97 -25.68
CA GLN A 723 31.74 -2.87 -24.36
C GLN A 723 31.40 -4.13 -23.55
N LEU A 724 32.00 -5.26 -23.95
CA LEU A 724 31.58 -6.59 -23.49
C LEU A 724 31.85 -6.84 -22.00
N LYS A 725 32.81 -6.13 -21.38
CA LYS A 725 33.12 -6.30 -19.95
C LYS A 725 32.06 -5.62 -19.08
N GLU A 726 31.67 -4.42 -19.46
CA GLU A 726 30.65 -3.61 -18.83
C GLU A 726 29.28 -4.29 -18.97
N ALA A 727 28.95 -4.76 -20.18
CA ALA A 727 27.74 -5.54 -20.43
C ALA A 727 27.64 -6.76 -19.52
N LEU A 728 28.73 -7.53 -19.39
CA LEU A 728 28.78 -8.71 -18.52
C LEU A 728 28.52 -8.33 -17.05
N ALA A 729 29.18 -7.28 -16.56
CA ALA A 729 29.02 -6.82 -15.18
C ALA A 729 27.58 -6.41 -14.86
N TYR A 730 26.89 -5.71 -15.77
CA TYR A 730 25.49 -5.33 -15.56
C TYR A 730 24.53 -6.51 -15.62
N PHE A 731 24.71 -7.45 -16.56
CA PHE A 731 23.90 -8.66 -16.60
C PHE A 731 24.13 -9.57 -15.38
N GLU A 732 25.35 -9.62 -14.83
CA GLU A 732 25.65 -10.33 -13.58
C GLU A 732 24.98 -9.65 -12.36
N LYS A 733 24.90 -8.31 -12.33
CA LYS A 733 24.11 -7.59 -11.33
C LYS A 733 22.62 -7.94 -11.43
N THR A 734 22.05 -7.92 -12.63
CA THR A 734 20.66 -8.36 -12.87
C THR A 734 20.47 -9.80 -12.39
N GLN A 735 21.35 -10.72 -12.81
CA GLN A 735 21.28 -12.13 -12.42
C GLN A 735 21.28 -12.27 -10.90
N LYS A 736 22.15 -11.54 -10.18
CA LYS A 736 22.23 -11.61 -8.71
C LYS A 736 20.93 -11.15 -8.04
N ILE A 737 20.32 -10.07 -8.52
CA ILE A 737 19.06 -9.57 -7.98
C ILE A 737 17.93 -10.57 -8.29
N GLU A 738 17.84 -11.04 -9.54
CA GLU A 738 16.83 -12.00 -9.96
C GLU A 738 16.96 -13.35 -9.23
N GLU A 739 18.17 -13.88 -9.05
CA GLU A 739 18.39 -15.13 -8.29
C GLU A 739 18.10 -14.96 -6.79
N CYS A 740 18.16 -13.73 -6.27
CA CYS A 740 17.81 -13.41 -4.89
C CYS A 740 16.28 -13.27 -4.70
N LEU A 741 15.57 -12.72 -5.69
CA LEU A 741 14.16 -12.38 -5.59
C LEU A 741 13.22 -13.43 -6.20
N LEU A 742 13.66 -14.13 -7.24
CA LEU A 742 12.81 -14.96 -8.10
C LEU A 742 13.11 -16.45 -7.90
N GLU A 743 12.10 -17.29 -8.15
CA GLU A 743 12.30 -18.73 -8.17
C GLU A 743 13.27 -19.16 -9.29
N PRO A 744 13.99 -20.30 -9.13
CA PRO A 744 14.98 -20.77 -10.12
C PRO A 744 14.46 -20.99 -11.55
N ASN A 745 13.14 -21.02 -11.76
CA ASN A 745 12.51 -21.22 -13.07
C ASN A 745 11.70 -20.01 -13.55
N HIS A 746 11.87 -18.84 -12.93
CA HIS A 746 11.19 -17.63 -13.38
C HIS A 746 11.63 -17.22 -14.79
N CYS A 747 10.69 -16.72 -15.60
CA CYS A 747 10.95 -16.36 -17.00
C CYS A 747 12.05 -15.29 -17.16
N SER A 748 12.12 -14.31 -16.24
CA SER A 748 13.14 -13.25 -16.24
C SER A 748 14.57 -13.78 -16.19
N LEU A 749 14.83 -14.80 -15.36
CA LEU A 749 16.13 -15.50 -15.32
C LEU A 749 16.47 -16.12 -16.68
N GLY A 750 15.46 -16.63 -17.39
CA GLY A 750 15.61 -17.13 -18.75
C GLY A 750 16.09 -16.06 -19.73
N THR A 751 15.59 -14.84 -19.60
CA THR A 751 16.02 -13.67 -20.39
C THR A 751 17.44 -13.24 -20.03
N THR A 752 17.77 -13.12 -18.74
CA THR A 752 19.11 -12.76 -18.28
C THR A 752 20.17 -13.77 -18.69
N TYR A 753 19.91 -15.07 -18.53
CA TYR A 753 20.81 -16.12 -19.03
C TYR A 753 20.97 -16.07 -20.55
N ASN A 754 19.91 -15.73 -21.28
CA ASN A 754 20.01 -15.58 -22.72
C ASN A 754 20.91 -14.39 -23.12
N ASN A 755 20.81 -13.26 -22.41
CA ASN A 755 21.65 -12.07 -22.63
C ASN A 755 23.12 -12.34 -22.26
N LEU A 756 23.39 -13.00 -21.13
CA LEU A 756 24.73 -13.48 -20.77
C LEU A 756 25.31 -14.39 -21.85
N GLY A 757 24.51 -15.32 -22.38
CA GLY A 757 24.90 -16.18 -23.49
C GLY A 757 25.32 -15.40 -24.75
N MET A 758 24.61 -14.30 -25.06
CA MET A 758 24.96 -13.41 -26.17
C MET A 758 26.32 -12.73 -25.96
N VAL A 759 26.60 -12.22 -24.75
CA VAL A 759 27.91 -11.61 -24.41
C VAL A 759 29.04 -12.63 -24.57
N TYR A 760 28.88 -13.83 -24.01
CA TYR A 760 29.89 -14.89 -24.16
C TYR A 760 30.09 -15.30 -25.62
N ALA A 761 29.02 -15.35 -26.43
CA ALA A 761 29.12 -15.63 -27.86
C ALA A 761 29.84 -14.51 -28.62
N ALA A 762 29.75 -13.26 -28.18
CA ALA A 762 30.48 -12.13 -28.76
C ALA A 762 31.96 -12.12 -28.37
N GLN A 763 32.30 -12.67 -27.20
CA GLN A 763 33.68 -12.89 -26.75
C GLN A 763 34.33 -14.16 -27.36
N ASP A 764 33.65 -14.84 -28.29
CA ASP A 764 34.04 -16.14 -28.88
C ASP A 764 34.19 -17.28 -27.85
N ARG A 765 33.64 -17.10 -26.64
CA ARG A 765 33.53 -18.12 -25.59
C ARG A 765 32.31 -18.99 -25.84
N LEU A 766 32.32 -19.70 -26.97
CA LEU A 766 31.16 -20.44 -27.47
C LEU A 766 30.71 -21.59 -26.54
N GLY A 767 31.59 -22.10 -25.67
CA GLY A 767 31.28 -23.09 -24.64
C GLY A 767 30.32 -22.54 -23.58
N ASP A 768 30.69 -21.41 -23.00
CA ASP A 768 29.90 -20.71 -21.98
C ASP A 768 28.58 -20.20 -22.56
N ALA A 769 28.61 -19.61 -23.76
CA ALA A 769 27.40 -19.20 -24.47
C ALA A 769 26.39 -20.33 -24.62
N MET A 770 26.85 -21.52 -25.02
CA MET A 770 26.00 -22.71 -25.15
C MET A 770 25.42 -23.15 -23.79
N ALA A 771 26.20 -23.06 -22.71
CA ALA A 771 25.73 -23.42 -21.37
C ALA A 771 24.59 -22.49 -20.91
N TYR A 772 24.78 -21.17 -21.05
CA TYR A 772 23.79 -20.16 -20.69
C TYR A 772 22.52 -20.24 -21.53
N HIS A 773 22.63 -20.35 -22.87
CA HIS A 773 21.44 -20.51 -23.72
C HIS A 773 20.67 -21.81 -23.45
N ARG A 774 21.35 -22.89 -23.05
CA ARG A 774 20.68 -24.15 -22.63
C ARG A 774 19.96 -23.99 -21.30
N ARG A 775 20.52 -23.25 -20.33
CA ARG A 775 19.81 -22.91 -19.07
C ARG A 775 18.55 -22.09 -19.36
N ALA A 776 18.66 -21.05 -20.18
CA ALA A 776 17.51 -20.26 -20.63
C ALA A 776 16.43 -21.13 -21.30
N LEU A 777 16.83 -22.03 -22.21
CA LEU A 777 15.91 -22.96 -22.87
C LEU A 777 15.27 -23.95 -21.89
N ALA A 778 16.02 -24.43 -20.88
CA ALA A 778 15.52 -25.37 -19.88
C ALA A 778 14.45 -24.75 -18.99
N ILE A 779 14.65 -23.49 -18.57
CA ILE A 779 13.66 -22.70 -17.84
C ILE A 779 12.40 -22.55 -18.70
N ARG A 780 12.53 -21.97 -19.90
CA ARG A 780 11.40 -21.72 -20.80
C ARG A 780 10.62 -23.00 -21.16
N LYS A 781 11.29 -24.14 -21.34
CA LYS A 781 10.61 -25.43 -21.61
C LYS A 781 9.77 -25.95 -20.45
N ARG A 782 10.11 -25.57 -19.22
CA ARG A 782 9.40 -26.01 -18.01
C ARG A 782 8.10 -25.23 -17.83
N VAL A 783 8.16 -23.92 -18.03
CA VAL A 783 7.04 -23.00 -17.78
C VAL A 783 6.15 -22.77 -19.02
N LEU A 784 6.73 -22.70 -20.23
CA LEU A 784 5.99 -22.29 -21.43
C LEU A 784 5.49 -23.47 -22.27
N PRO A 785 4.37 -23.33 -23.01
CA PRO A 785 3.93 -24.31 -24.00
C PRO A 785 4.94 -24.44 -25.16
N LYS A 786 4.92 -25.59 -25.86
CA LYS A 786 5.87 -25.89 -26.95
C LYS A 786 5.79 -24.91 -28.13
N SER A 787 4.64 -24.26 -28.31
CA SER A 787 4.36 -23.27 -29.35
C SER A 787 4.72 -21.83 -28.94
N HIS A 788 5.19 -21.61 -27.70
CA HIS A 788 5.46 -20.26 -27.20
C HIS A 788 6.60 -19.56 -27.97
N PRO A 789 6.41 -18.30 -28.43
CA PRO A 789 7.42 -17.53 -29.16
C PRO A 789 8.81 -17.48 -28.50
N GLU A 790 8.89 -17.34 -27.18
CA GLU A 790 10.18 -17.28 -26.48
C GLU A 790 11.05 -18.55 -26.61
N LEU A 791 10.45 -19.73 -26.79
CA LEU A 791 11.23 -20.94 -27.07
C LEU A 791 11.97 -20.82 -28.40
N ALA A 792 11.36 -20.17 -29.38
CA ALA A 792 11.98 -19.91 -30.67
C ALA A 792 13.20 -18.99 -30.54
N THR A 793 13.13 -17.97 -29.67
CA THR A 793 14.28 -17.09 -29.39
C THR A 793 15.47 -17.87 -28.84
N SER A 794 15.25 -18.77 -27.87
CA SER A 794 16.32 -19.63 -27.34
C SER A 794 16.88 -20.58 -28.40
N TYR A 795 16.01 -21.19 -29.23
CA TYR A 795 16.48 -22.06 -30.32
C TYR A 795 17.29 -21.28 -31.36
N ASN A 796 16.88 -20.07 -31.71
CA ASN A 796 17.65 -19.20 -32.61
C ASN A 796 19.04 -18.89 -32.06
N ASN A 797 19.15 -18.51 -30.80
CA ASN A 797 20.44 -18.15 -30.21
C ASN A 797 21.37 -19.36 -30.13
N ILE A 798 20.84 -20.56 -29.82
CA ILE A 798 21.61 -21.81 -29.93
C ILE A 798 22.05 -22.06 -31.39
N GLY A 799 21.16 -21.81 -32.36
CA GLY A 799 21.47 -21.89 -33.79
C GLY A 799 22.63 -20.96 -34.20
N VAL A 800 22.63 -19.71 -33.70
CA VAL A 800 23.71 -18.74 -33.92
C VAL A 800 25.04 -19.25 -33.34
N VAL A 801 25.04 -19.87 -32.16
CA VAL A 801 26.26 -20.47 -31.58
C VAL A 801 26.78 -21.61 -32.46
N TYR A 802 25.91 -22.50 -32.96
CA TYR A 802 26.33 -23.55 -33.90
C TYR A 802 26.84 -23.00 -35.23
N PHE A 803 26.23 -21.93 -35.74
CA PHE A 803 26.69 -21.23 -36.93
C PHE A 803 28.11 -20.68 -36.74
N LYS A 804 28.39 -20.02 -35.60
CA LYS A 804 29.75 -19.53 -35.26
C LYS A 804 30.77 -20.66 -35.14
N ARG A 805 30.37 -21.84 -34.63
CA ARG A 805 31.21 -23.05 -34.59
C ARG A 805 31.42 -23.72 -35.96
N GLY A 806 30.78 -23.23 -37.03
CA GLY A 806 30.83 -23.85 -38.36
C GLY A 806 29.93 -25.09 -38.53
N HIS A 807 29.10 -25.42 -37.55
CA HIS A 807 28.17 -26.54 -37.59
C HIS A 807 26.85 -26.14 -38.29
N TYR A 808 26.95 -25.76 -39.56
CA TYR A 808 25.84 -25.13 -40.31
C TYR A 808 24.58 -26.00 -40.43
N LYS A 809 24.72 -27.33 -40.59
CA LYS A 809 23.56 -28.25 -40.66
C LYS A 809 22.76 -28.25 -39.35
N THR A 810 23.45 -28.25 -38.21
CA THR A 810 22.82 -28.17 -36.89
C THR A 810 22.21 -26.79 -36.67
N ALA A 811 22.87 -25.72 -37.10
CA ALA A 811 22.30 -24.37 -37.05
C ALA A 811 20.97 -24.28 -37.83
N ILE A 812 20.89 -24.90 -39.02
CA ILE A 812 19.64 -24.98 -39.80
C ILE A 812 18.53 -25.68 -39.02
N ASP A 813 18.80 -26.85 -38.40
CA ASP A 813 17.79 -27.57 -37.60
C ASP A 813 17.23 -26.69 -36.46
N TYR A 814 18.11 -26.00 -35.73
CA TYR A 814 17.69 -25.10 -34.66
C TYR A 814 16.89 -23.89 -35.15
N HIS A 815 17.32 -23.23 -36.23
CA HIS A 815 16.56 -22.11 -36.81
C HIS A 815 15.24 -22.56 -37.44
N GLN A 816 15.15 -23.76 -38.02
CA GLN A 816 13.90 -24.31 -38.54
C GLN A 816 12.91 -24.63 -37.42
N ARG A 817 13.37 -25.16 -36.27
CA ARG A 817 12.52 -25.35 -35.09
C ARG A 817 11.99 -24.01 -34.57
N ALA A 818 12.84 -22.99 -34.49
CA ALA A 818 12.42 -21.63 -34.13
C ALA A 818 11.36 -21.10 -35.10
N LEU A 819 11.58 -21.24 -36.40
CA LEU A 819 10.65 -20.78 -37.44
C LEU A 819 9.31 -21.53 -37.38
N SER A 820 9.33 -22.83 -37.09
CA SER A 820 8.11 -23.65 -36.95
C SER A 820 7.25 -23.15 -35.80
N ILE A 821 7.85 -22.90 -34.64
CA ILE A 821 7.16 -22.37 -33.45
C ILE A 821 6.55 -21.00 -33.77
N GLN A 822 7.36 -20.09 -34.31
CA GLN A 822 6.89 -18.74 -34.64
C GLN A 822 5.82 -18.73 -35.73
N SER A 823 5.83 -19.67 -36.68
CA SER A 823 4.80 -19.74 -37.73
C SER A 823 3.45 -20.24 -37.20
N GLU A 824 3.44 -20.91 -36.04
CA GLU A 824 2.22 -21.38 -35.38
C GLU A 824 1.60 -20.29 -34.50
N SER A 825 2.43 -19.58 -33.72
CA SER A 825 1.98 -18.60 -32.72
C SER A 825 1.97 -17.15 -33.21
N LEU A 826 2.85 -16.76 -34.14
CA LEU A 826 2.99 -15.38 -34.58
C LEU A 826 2.49 -15.17 -36.02
N PRO A 827 2.04 -13.95 -36.35
CA PRO A 827 1.76 -13.58 -37.72
C PRO A 827 3.03 -13.68 -38.57
N HIS A 828 2.89 -14.04 -39.85
CA HIS A 828 4.03 -14.21 -40.75
C HIS A 828 4.94 -12.97 -40.90
N GLN A 829 4.44 -11.79 -40.54
CA GLN A 829 5.15 -10.52 -40.65
C GLN A 829 5.83 -10.09 -39.33
N HIS A 830 5.70 -10.88 -38.26
CA HIS A 830 6.26 -10.55 -36.96
C HIS A 830 7.79 -10.41 -37.02
N PRO A 831 8.41 -9.39 -36.38
CA PRO A 831 9.85 -9.14 -36.43
C PRO A 831 10.73 -10.36 -36.09
N SER A 832 10.33 -11.16 -35.11
CA SER A 832 11.03 -12.40 -34.74
C SER A 832 11.06 -13.46 -35.86
N VAL A 833 10.01 -13.55 -36.68
CA VAL A 833 9.97 -14.46 -37.85
C VAL A 833 10.96 -13.99 -38.90
N VAL A 834 10.99 -12.68 -39.16
CA VAL A 834 11.91 -12.04 -40.11
C VAL A 834 13.37 -12.29 -39.71
N THR A 835 13.68 -12.13 -38.43
CA THR A 835 15.02 -12.39 -37.87
C THR A 835 15.44 -13.85 -38.01
N THR A 836 14.53 -14.81 -37.76
CA THR A 836 14.82 -16.24 -37.97
C THR A 836 15.11 -16.55 -39.43
N LYS A 837 14.34 -15.97 -40.36
CA LYS A 837 14.57 -16.12 -41.80
C LYS A 837 15.92 -15.53 -42.21
N GLU A 838 16.29 -14.37 -41.66
CA GLU A 838 17.61 -13.78 -41.86
C GLU A 838 18.74 -14.74 -41.46
N HIS A 839 18.67 -15.32 -40.25
CA HIS A 839 19.66 -16.30 -39.79
C HIS A 839 19.75 -17.51 -40.71
N LEU A 840 18.61 -18.04 -41.19
CA LEU A 840 18.61 -19.12 -42.19
C LEU A 840 19.29 -18.67 -43.49
N GLY A 841 18.99 -17.45 -43.97
CA GLY A 841 19.63 -16.85 -45.14
C GLY A 841 21.16 -16.78 -45.00
N ASP A 842 21.65 -16.31 -43.86
CA ASP A 842 23.08 -16.24 -43.55
C ASP A 842 23.74 -17.63 -43.55
N VAL A 843 23.07 -18.63 -42.96
CA VAL A 843 23.57 -20.02 -42.93
C VAL A 843 23.64 -20.61 -44.35
N TYR A 844 22.60 -20.43 -45.16
CA TYR A 844 22.58 -20.89 -46.55
C TYR A 844 23.63 -20.18 -47.42
N PHE A 845 23.86 -18.88 -47.20
CA PHE A 845 24.90 -18.13 -47.88
C PHE A 845 26.29 -18.72 -47.59
N ARG A 846 26.57 -19.02 -46.32
CA ARG A 846 27.85 -19.64 -45.89
C ARG A 846 28.03 -21.06 -46.40
N LEU A 847 26.95 -21.80 -46.62
CA LEU A 847 26.97 -23.11 -47.29
C LEU A 847 27.14 -23.03 -48.82
N GLY A 848 27.19 -21.83 -49.40
CA GLY A 848 27.25 -21.63 -50.85
C GLY A 848 25.92 -21.85 -51.58
N ASN A 849 24.82 -22.06 -50.85
CA ASN A 849 23.47 -22.15 -51.43
C ASN A 849 22.88 -20.74 -51.60
N TYR A 850 23.40 -19.99 -52.56
CA TYR A 850 23.00 -18.60 -52.82
C TYR A 850 21.53 -18.47 -53.23
N ARG A 851 20.94 -19.47 -53.91
CA ARG A 851 19.51 -19.46 -54.24
C ARG A 851 18.63 -19.57 -53.00
N GLY A 852 19.00 -20.44 -52.06
CA GLY A 852 18.31 -20.57 -50.77
C GLY A 852 18.43 -19.30 -49.95
N ALA A 853 19.64 -18.72 -49.86
CA ALA A 853 19.87 -17.45 -49.17
C ALA A 853 19.04 -16.30 -49.76
N LEU A 854 19.00 -16.18 -51.09
CA LEU A 854 18.23 -15.15 -51.77
C LEU A 854 16.73 -15.24 -51.48
N LYS A 855 16.18 -16.47 -51.38
CA LYS A 855 14.77 -16.68 -51.02
C LYS A 855 14.47 -16.08 -49.64
N TYR A 856 15.28 -16.40 -48.63
CA TYR A 856 15.05 -15.92 -47.27
C TYR A 856 15.26 -14.40 -47.12
N PHE A 857 16.26 -13.82 -47.78
CA PHE A 857 16.47 -12.37 -47.73
C PHE A 857 15.38 -11.58 -48.47
N THR A 858 14.91 -12.09 -49.62
CA THR A 858 13.77 -11.47 -50.34
C THR A 858 12.50 -11.49 -49.49
N ASP A 859 12.21 -12.63 -48.86
CA ASP A 859 11.07 -12.76 -47.94
C ASP A 859 11.18 -11.77 -46.77
N ALA A 860 12.35 -11.70 -46.12
CA ALA A 860 12.60 -10.81 -44.98
C ALA A 860 12.45 -9.32 -45.37
N LEU A 861 12.99 -8.93 -46.53
CA LEU A 861 12.87 -7.57 -47.05
C LEU A 861 11.41 -7.20 -47.33
N ALA A 862 10.68 -8.06 -48.03
CA ALA A 862 9.27 -7.81 -48.36
C ALA A 862 8.38 -7.70 -47.11
N MET A 863 8.72 -8.44 -46.05
CA MET A 863 8.04 -8.36 -44.75
C MET A 863 8.36 -7.06 -44.01
N ALA A 864 9.65 -6.70 -43.91
CA ALA A 864 10.09 -5.46 -43.28
C ALA A 864 9.45 -4.22 -43.95
N GLN A 865 9.36 -4.19 -45.28
CA GLN A 865 8.73 -3.11 -46.04
C GLN A 865 7.22 -2.96 -45.80
N ARG A 866 6.52 -3.99 -45.33
CA ARG A 866 5.08 -3.94 -45.03
C ARG A 866 4.77 -3.43 -43.63
N CYS A 867 5.65 -3.72 -42.67
CA CYS A 867 5.41 -3.41 -41.25
C CYS A 867 6.12 -2.14 -40.79
N LEU A 868 7.19 -1.74 -41.46
CA LEU A 868 8.06 -0.66 -41.01
C LEU A 868 8.09 0.47 -42.05
N PRO A 869 8.31 1.72 -41.63
CA PRO A 869 8.51 2.84 -42.55
C PRO A 869 9.67 2.57 -43.51
N ALA A 870 9.60 3.10 -44.73
CA ALA A 870 10.65 2.93 -45.76
C ALA A 870 12.04 3.42 -45.30
N THR A 871 12.09 4.30 -44.31
CA THR A 871 13.31 4.84 -43.70
C THR A 871 13.96 3.90 -42.67
N HIS A 872 13.29 2.81 -42.27
CA HIS A 872 13.73 1.93 -41.20
C HIS A 872 15.06 1.22 -41.52
N PRO A 873 16.06 1.19 -40.61
CA PRO A 873 17.39 0.62 -40.85
C PRO A 873 17.39 -0.83 -41.37
N LEU A 874 16.49 -1.68 -40.87
CA LEU A 874 16.37 -3.08 -41.30
C LEU A 874 16.11 -3.24 -42.81
N ILE A 875 15.35 -2.34 -43.43
CA ILE A 875 15.07 -2.41 -44.87
C ILE A 875 16.38 -2.23 -45.66
N LYS A 876 17.24 -1.28 -45.25
CA LYS A 876 18.56 -1.05 -45.87
C LYS A 876 19.47 -2.27 -45.69
N GLN A 877 19.50 -2.86 -44.48
CA GLN A 877 20.28 -4.05 -44.19
C GLN A 877 19.88 -5.23 -45.08
N TYR A 878 18.58 -5.54 -45.18
CA TYR A 878 18.11 -6.65 -46.02
C TYR A 878 18.37 -6.42 -47.51
N THR A 879 18.23 -5.17 -47.97
CA THR A 879 18.57 -4.81 -49.35
C THR A 879 20.05 -5.05 -49.65
N ALA A 880 20.94 -4.65 -48.73
CA ALA A 880 22.38 -4.87 -48.87
C ALA A 880 22.74 -6.36 -48.89
N LYS A 881 22.16 -7.16 -47.97
CA LYS A 881 22.35 -8.62 -47.96
C LYS A 881 21.86 -9.26 -49.25
N MET A 882 20.69 -8.88 -49.74
CA MET A 882 20.14 -9.37 -51.01
C MET A 882 21.09 -9.08 -52.19
N ASN A 883 21.60 -7.84 -52.29
CA ASN A 883 22.53 -7.46 -53.35
C ASN A 883 23.83 -8.27 -53.28
N GLN A 884 24.38 -8.49 -52.08
CA GLN A 884 25.56 -9.31 -51.87
C GLN A 884 25.38 -10.76 -52.35
N VAL A 885 24.18 -11.35 -52.14
CA VAL A 885 23.87 -12.69 -52.67
C VAL A 885 23.74 -12.67 -54.19
N GLN A 886 23.13 -11.63 -54.76
CA GLN A 886 22.96 -11.49 -56.21
C GLN A 886 24.30 -11.41 -56.95
N GLU A 887 25.31 -10.75 -56.38
CA GLU A 887 26.67 -10.70 -56.95
C GLU A 887 27.35 -12.08 -57.00
N LYS A 888 26.98 -13.00 -56.12
CA LYS A 888 27.53 -14.37 -56.04
C LYS A 888 26.79 -15.37 -56.92
N LEU A 889 25.62 -15.02 -57.45
CA LEU A 889 24.91 -15.87 -58.40
C LEU A 889 25.61 -15.86 -59.76
N PRO A 890 25.69 -17.00 -60.47
CA PRO A 890 26.25 -17.03 -61.81
C PRO A 890 25.44 -16.09 -62.71
N LYS A 891 26.12 -15.11 -63.31
CA LYS A 891 25.54 -14.26 -64.36
C LYS A 891 25.15 -15.17 -65.53
N LYS A 892 23.89 -15.10 -65.93
CA LYS A 892 23.36 -15.84 -67.08
C LYS A 892 24.03 -15.41 -68.38
#